data_AF-A0A9J7KLL9-F1
#
_entry.id   AF-A0A9J7KLL9-F1
#
_cell.length_a   1.000
_cell.length_b   1.000
_cell.length_c   1.000
_cell.angle_alpha   90.00
_cell.angle_beta   90.00
_cell.angle_gamma   90.00
#
_symmetry.space_group_name_H-M   'P 1'
#
loop_
_entity.id
_entity.type
_entity.pdbx_description
1 polymer ?
#
loop_
_entity_poly.entity_id
_entity_poly.type
_entity_poly.pdbx_seq_one_letter_code
_entity_poly.pdbx_strand_id
1 'polypeptide(L)'
;MKLLVCCVFVVLACQSTLADWVRQPFWYDDARRDKVAKGTVWPQPKSIQTSTQSLSLNPDSFSSRTTANAATSDACKDVLDPALERYRALLFWIPADARVSVSGDSVVGSLRVSITGTCTKYPSLDSDESYSLEVPSSGEATLSAQTAWGALRGLETFSQLVYEVDGKHKLNVTTINDEPRFPHRGVMLDTARHFLPVPYIKQNLDAMSYNKINVFHWHIVDDQSFPFQSRTYPDLSGKVQNTPITLSTSNEILCLSFQELWHTYYHSILVNSDGATLLAQTAWGALRGLETFSQLIYGENGKHVINGTSISDSPRFPHRGIMIDTARHYLPLPFILRHLDAMAYNKMNVLHWHIVDDQAFPFQSTTFPDLSGKGAYTRKHVYTPDDVSQVLEFARLRGIRVIPEFDTPGHMMSWGQGHPEILTRCYPTSFQPDIYHLGPANPARETTYTFMRKLFEEIRQLFADEYFHVGGDEVRFQCWNSNEEVHQFMVQQGFPNSTQGFADLQGYYIRRILEILHQVPETTRGIVWQEIFDNFEITGDLTGLNLDTIIHVWEWNDTRYQGEPFREEMAKVTAAGYKAILSSCYYLNDISYGRDWPQYYECDPHDFQGTEAQKQLVMGGEACLWAEWVDSTNFIPRMWPRASAVAERLWSPQDVADSEAASPRMEEQRCRMVRRGIPAQPQGPSYCEYEWNILSQLPNYRPVITSSGLRVTEGLFHIMFLDVLVLAVVKCLA
;
A
#
# COMPACT_ATOMS: atom_id res chain seq x y z
N MET A 1 -22.77 3.47 52.06
CA MET A 1 -22.95 4.67 51.19
C MET A 1 -21.75 4.99 50.28
N LYS A 2 -20.50 4.60 50.59
CA LYS A 2 -19.36 4.83 49.68
C LYS A 2 -19.14 3.74 48.60
N LEU A 3 -19.69 2.53 48.74
CA LEU A 3 -19.62 1.49 47.70
C LEU A 3 -20.68 1.64 46.60
N LEU A 4 -21.85 2.23 46.89
CA LEU A 4 -22.92 2.39 45.89
C LEU A 4 -22.59 3.46 44.84
N VAL A 5 -21.74 4.44 45.18
CA VAL A 5 -21.35 5.53 44.28
C VAL A 5 -20.34 5.05 43.22
N CYS A 6 -19.49 4.06 43.53
CA CYS A 6 -18.58 3.48 42.53
C CYS A 6 -19.31 2.65 41.47
N CYS A 7 -20.33 1.87 41.83
CA CYS A 7 -21.06 1.07 40.83
C CYS A 7 -21.88 1.94 39.86
N VAL A 8 -22.41 3.08 40.32
CA VAL A 8 -23.18 4.00 39.44
C VAL A 8 -22.25 4.75 38.47
N PHE A 9 -21.02 5.11 38.88
CA PHE A 9 -20.04 5.73 37.98
C PHE A 9 -19.43 4.76 36.97
N VAL A 10 -19.25 3.48 37.32
CA VAL A 10 -18.77 2.47 36.37
C VAL A 10 -19.83 2.10 35.34
N VAL A 11 -21.11 2.05 35.72
CA VAL A 11 -22.23 1.80 34.78
C VAL A 11 -22.47 3.00 33.85
N LEU A 12 -22.33 4.23 34.33
CA LEU A 12 -22.44 5.43 33.48
C LEU A 12 -21.24 5.61 32.53
N ALA A 13 -20.03 5.24 32.96
CA ALA A 13 -18.85 5.25 32.09
C ALA A 13 -18.89 4.13 31.02
N CYS A 14 -19.50 2.98 31.31
CA CYS A 14 -19.69 1.90 30.34
C CYS A 14 -20.78 2.22 29.29
N GLN A 15 -21.78 3.04 29.63
CA GLN A 15 -22.78 3.50 28.66
C GLN A 15 -22.27 4.59 27.73
N SER A 16 -21.29 5.41 28.15
CA SER A 16 -20.65 6.39 27.26
C SER A 16 -19.67 5.74 26.27
N THR A 17 -18.99 4.66 26.65
CA THR A 17 -18.06 3.98 25.72
C THR A 17 -18.78 3.15 24.66
N LEU A 18 -20.00 2.65 24.91
CA LEU A 18 -20.79 1.96 23.87
C LEU A 18 -21.46 2.92 22.89
N ALA A 19 -21.78 4.15 23.31
CA ALA A 19 -22.37 5.17 22.45
C ALA A 19 -21.34 5.91 21.57
N ASP A 20 -20.07 5.95 21.97
CA ASP A 20 -19.01 6.62 21.21
C ASP A 20 -18.43 5.75 20.08
N TRP A 21 -18.54 4.41 20.14
CA TRP A 21 -18.20 3.54 19.00
C TRP A 21 -19.22 3.64 17.86
N VAL A 22 -20.49 3.92 18.18
CA VAL A 22 -21.55 4.14 17.18
C VAL A 22 -21.49 5.57 16.59
N ARG A 23 -20.67 6.47 17.15
CA ARG A 23 -20.58 7.89 16.76
C ARG A 23 -19.27 8.28 16.09
N GLN A 24 -18.39 7.33 15.76
CA GLN A 24 -17.24 7.65 14.94
C GLN A 24 -17.67 7.73 13.46
N PRO A 25 -17.54 8.88 12.78
CA PRO A 25 -17.69 8.96 11.34
C PRO A 25 -16.42 8.40 10.68
N PHE A 26 -16.17 7.10 10.88
CA PHE A 26 -15.46 6.28 9.90
C PHE A 26 -16.56 5.90 8.89
N TRP A 27 -16.57 6.29 7.62
CA TRP A 27 -15.55 5.97 6.62
C TRP A 27 -15.49 6.94 5.42
N TYR A 28 -16.27 8.02 5.40
CA TYR A 28 -16.23 8.99 4.31
C TYR A 28 -16.76 10.35 4.75
N ASP A 29 -15.94 11.18 5.39
CA ASP A 29 -16.32 12.59 5.54
C ASP A 29 -16.18 13.26 4.16
N ASP A 30 -17.28 13.40 3.43
CA ASP A 30 -17.34 14.11 2.13
C ASP A 30 -16.68 15.50 2.25
N ALA A 31 -16.75 16.10 3.45
CA ALA A 31 -16.10 17.37 3.72
C ALA A 31 -14.57 17.29 3.80
N ARG A 32 -13.91 16.12 3.86
CA ARG A 32 -12.44 16.00 3.90
C ARG A 32 -11.80 15.93 2.51
N ARG A 33 -12.48 15.40 1.48
CA ARG A 33 -11.94 15.26 0.11
C ARG A 33 -11.56 16.62 -0.50
N ASP A 34 -12.33 17.66 -0.19
CA ASP A 34 -12.10 19.04 -0.66
C ASP A 34 -11.34 19.94 0.34
N LYS A 35 -10.90 19.40 1.49
CA LYS A 35 -10.26 20.17 2.59
C LYS A 35 -8.74 20.02 2.66
N VAL A 36 -8.06 19.59 1.61
CA VAL A 36 -6.60 19.82 1.55
C VAL A 36 -6.40 21.33 1.44
N ALA A 37 -6.08 21.97 2.57
CA ALA A 37 -5.96 23.40 2.66
C ALA A 37 -4.68 23.85 1.90
N LYS A 38 -4.85 24.11 0.60
CA LYS A 38 -3.76 24.51 -0.30
C LYS A 38 -3.05 25.75 0.25
N GLY A 39 -1.72 25.73 0.26
CA GLY A 39 -0.93 26.86 0.76
C GLY A 39 -1.00 27.06 2.28
N THR A 40 -1.39 26.03 3.04
CA THR A 40 -1.27 26.07 4.51
C THR A 40 0.10 25.61 4.97
N VAL A 41 0.50 26.15 6.11
CA VAL A 41 1.84 26.01 6.68
C VAL A 41 1.83 24.99 7.80
N TRP A 42 2.85 24.13 7.84
CA TRP A 42 3.09 23.17 8.90
C TRP A 42 4.58 23.15 9.29
N PRO A 43 4.93 23.28 10.59
CA PRO A 43 4.04 23.51 11.74
C PRO A 43 3.34 24.88 11.71
N GLN A 44 2.19 24.98 12.38
CA GLN A 44 1.41 26.22 12.51
C GLN A 44 2.27 27.32 13.18
N PRO A 45 2.46 28.49 12.53
CA PRO A 45 3.20 29.60 13.10
C PRO A 45 2.54 30.17 14.35
N LYS A 46 3.34 30.83 15.19
CA LYS A 46 2.85 31.57 16.38
C LYS A 46 1.78 32.61 16.01
N SER A 47 1.91 33.28 14.87
CA SER A 47 0.91 34.20 14.32
C SER A 47 0.90 34.14 12.80
N ILE A 48 -0.30 33.97 12.22
CA ILE A 48 -0.54 34.03 10.78
C ILE A 48 -1.82 34.82 10.51
N GLN A 49 -1.76 35.71 9.53
CA GLN A 49 -2.91 36.42 8.97
C GLN A 49 -2.89 36.23 7.46
N THR A 50 -3.87 35.52 6.93
CA THR A 50 -3.98 35.18 5.50
C THR A 50 -5.24 35.80 4.92
N SER A 51 -5.10 36.42 3.75
CA SER A 51 -6.19 36.97 2.94
C SER A 51 -6.64 35.97 1.87
N THR A 52 -7.85 36.15 1.35
CA THR A 52 -8.37 35.39 0.20
C THR A 52 -7.78 35.84 -1.14
N GLN A 53 -7.05 36.96 -1.18
CA GLN A 53 -6.37 37.43 -2.37
C GLN A 53 -5.20 36.49 -2.73
N SER A 54 -5.31 35.83 -3.89
CA SER A 54 -4.25 34.98 -4.47
C SER A 54 -3.41 35.72 -5.50
N LEU A 55 -2.14 35.34 -5.58
CA LEU A 55 -1.10 35.92 -6.44
C LEU A 55 -0.36 34.81 -7.16
N SER A 56 0.18 35.09 -8.33
CA SER A 56 0.94 34.12 -9.13
C SER A 56 2.45 34.33 -8.98
N LEU A 57 3.22 33.23 -9.04
CA LEU A 57 4.68 33.26 -9.16
C LEU A 57 5.08 32.74 -10.54
N ASN A 58 5.99 33.44 -11.21
CA ASN A 58 6.57 32.97 -12.47
C ASN A 58 7.95 32.34 -12.22
N PRO A 59 8.12 31.01 -12.41
CA PRO A 59 9.40 30.34 -12.20
C PRO A 59 10.57 30.96 -12.97
N ASP A 60 10.31 31.49 -14.17
CA ASP A 60 11.36 31.96 -15.09
C ASP A 60 11.86 33.36 -14.72
N SER A 61 11.04 34.18 -14.07
CA SER A 61 11.39 35.56 -13.69
C SER A 61 11.50 35.78 -12.19
N PHE A 62 11.05 34.84 -11.36
CA PHE A 62 11.11 34.97 -9.91
C PHE A 62 12.56 34.96 -9.42
N SER A 63 12.93 35.97 -8.62
CA SER A 63 14.27 36.10 -8.06
C SER A 63 14.22 36.19 -6.53
N SER A 64 15.20 35.58 -5.87
CA SER A 64 15.44 35.76 -4.44
C SER A 64 16.75 36.52 -4.24
N ARG A 65 16.78 37.45 -3.27
CA ARG A 65 18.01 38.18 -2.93
C ARG A 65 18.14 38.43 -1.44
N THR A 66 19.37 38.46 -0.97
CA THR A 66 19.73 38.87 0.40
C THR A 66 20.07 40.36 0.45
N THR A 67 19.86 41.02 1.60
CA THR A 67 20.29 42.43 1.78
C THR A 67 21.81 42.56 1.85
N ALA A 68 22.33 43.77 1.59
CA ALA A 68 23.78 44.03 1.54
C ALA A 68 24.55 43.56 2.79
N ASN A 69 23.95 43.65 3.98
CA ASN A 69 24.57 43.19 5.23
C ASN A 69 24.75 41.66 5.27
N ALA A 70 23.77 40.89 4.78
CA ALA A 70 23.90 39.45 4.63
C ALA A 70 24.81 39.08 3.45
N ALA A 71 24.75 39.84 2.37
CA ALA A 71 25.52 39.64 1.14
C ALA A 71 27.01 40.02 1.26
N THR A 72 27.46 40.54 2.40
CA THR A 72 28.88 40.86 2.66
C THR A 72 29.50 39.99 3.76
N SER A 73 28.70 39.17 4.46
CA SER A 73 29.16 38.25 5.49
C SER A 73 29.34 36.84 4.93
N ASP A 74 30.57 36.33 4.92
CA ASP A 74 30.88 34.97 4.44
C ASP A 74 30.12 33.90 5.22
N ALA A 75 29.94 34.09 6.53
CA ALA A 75 29.17 33.19 7.39
C ALA A 75 27.67 33.18 7.04
N CYS A 76 27.10 34.30 6.58
CA CYS A 76 25.72 34.33 6.12
C CYS A 76 25.57 33.66 4.76
N LYS A 77 26.52 33.90 3.83
CA LYS A 77 26.51 33.31 2.49
C LYS A 77 26.60 31.79 2.51
N ASP A 78 27.49 31.24 3.34
CA ASP A 78 27.70 29.80 3.49
C ASP A 78 26.40 29.03 3.79
N VAL A 79 25.46 29.69 4.49
CA VAL A 79 24.16 29.12 4.84
C VAL A 79 23.06 29.52 3.85
N LEU A 80 22.97 30.81 3.51
CA LEU A 80 21.82 31.37 2.79
C LEU A 80 21.88 31.13 1.28
N ASP A 81 23.06 31.19 0.65
CA ASP A 81 23.16 31.01 -0.80
C ASP A 81 22.73 29.59 -1.22
N PRO A 82 23.25 28.50 -0.59
CA PRO A 82 22.77 27.15 -0.86
C PRO A 82 21.30 26.95 -0.47
N ALA A 83 20.81 27.66 0.56
CA ALA A 83 19.40 27.57 0.95
C ALA A 83 18.48 28.17 -0.11
N LEU A 84 18.81 29.35 -0.64
CA LEU A 84 18.02 29.98 -1.70
C LEU A 84 17.96 29.11 -2.96
N GLU A 85 19.05 28.42 -3.31
CA GLU A 85 19.07 27.45 -4.41
C GLU A 85 18.15 26.25 -4.12
N ARG A 86 18.26 25.64 -2.94
CA ARG A 86 17.39 24.52 -2.53
C ARG A 86 15.91 24.92 -2.53
N TYR A 87 15.58 26.05 -1.93
CA TYR A 87 14.20 26.53 -1.84
C TYR A 87 13.64 26.96 -3.20
N ARG A 88 14.47 27.40 -4.15
CA ARG A 88 14.03 27.62 -5.53
C ARG A 88 13.51 26.33 -6.17
N ALA A 89 14.19 25.20 -5.93
CA ALA A 89 13.71 23.90 -6.43
C ALA A 89 12.41 23.46 -5.75
N LEU A 90 12.27 23.71 -4.43
CA LEU A 90 11.05 23.41 -3.68
C LEU A 90 9.86 24.29 -4.07
N LEU A 91 10.09 25.55 -4.43
CA LEU A 91 9.04 26.49 -4.86
C LEU A 91 8.47 26.16 -6.24
N PHE A 92 9.29 25.56 -7.13
CA PHE A 92 8.96 25.36 -8.54
C PHE A 92 9.09 23.90 -8.97
N TRP A 93 8.33 23.02 -8.32
CA TRP A 93 8.36 21.58 -8.55
C TRP A 93 7.66 21.13 -9.84
N ILE A 94 6.83 21.99 -10.46
CA ILE A 94 6.15 21.65 -11.71
C ILE A 94 7.17 21.63 -12.88
N PRO A 95 7.29 20.52 -13.62
CA PRO A 95 8.13 20.40 -14.81
C PRO A 95 7.79 21.44 -15.88
N ALA A 96 8.78 21.90 -16.65
CA ALA A 96 8.62 23.02 -17.60
C ALA A 96 7.55 22.78 -18.68
N ASP A 97 7.41 21.53 -19.13
CA ASP A 97 6.44 21.05 -20.12
C ASP A 97 4.99 20.99 -19.58
N ALA A 98 4.81 21.00 -18.27
CA ALA A 98 3.50 20.98 -17.61
C ALA A 98 3.03 22.38 -17.13
N ARG A 99 3.81 23.44 -17.35
CA ARG A 99 3.51 24.81 -16.89
C ARG A 99 2.54 25.52 -17.84
N VAL A 100 1.62 26.31 -17.27
CA VAL A 100 0.73 27.19 -18.03
C VAL A 100 1.16 28.65 -17.87
N SER A 101 1.03 29.45 -18.93
CA SER A 101 1.43 30.87 -18.93
C SER A 101 0.68 31.70 -17.89
N VAL A 102 1.40 32.55 -17.16
CA VAL A 102 0.83 33.49 -16.18
C VAL A 102 0.41 34.78 -16.90
N SER A 103 -0.84 34.85 -17.38
CA SER A 103 -1.42 36.06 -17.98
C SER A 103 -2.58 36.60 -17.12
N GLY A 104 -2.52 37.87 -16.72
CA GLY A 104 -3.63 38.58 -16.07
C GLY A 104 -3.71 38.49 -14.53
N ASP A 105 -2.82 37.74 -13.88
CA ASP A 105 -2.77 37.62 -12.41
C ASP A 105 -1.83 38.67 -11.78
N SER A 106 -2.13 39.15 -10.57
CA SER A 106 -1.15 39.91 -9.77
C SER A 106 0.05 39.03 -9.40
N VAL A 107 1.26 39.55 -9.57
CA VAL A 107 2.50 38.74 -9.47
C VAL A 107 3.32 39.14 -8.25
N VAL A 108 3.87 38.14 -7.56
CA VAL A 108 5.02 38.29 -6.68
C VAL A 108 6.27 37.97 -7.48
N GLY A 109 7.06 39.00 -7.81
CA GLY A 109 8.21 38.88 -8.71
C GLY A 109 9.52 38.54 -7.99
N SER A 110 9.59 38.77 -6.68
CA SER A 110 10.80 38.47 -5.91
C SER A 110 10.56 38.27 -4.42
N LEU A 111 11.53 37.61 -3.76
CA LEU A 111 11.63 37.50 -2.31
C LEU A 111 12.92 38.18 -1.82
N ARG A 112 12.79 39.16 -0.92
CA ARG A 112 13.91 39.81 -0.23
C ARG A 112 14.10 39.20 1.15
N VAL A 113 15.28 38.63 1.39
CA VAL A 113 15.69 38.09 2.71
C VAL A 113 16.61 39.08 3.42
N SER A 114 16.19 39.57 4.59
CA SER A 114 16.90 40.58 5.38
C SER A 114 17.37 39.98 6.70
N ILE A 115 18.69 40.01 6.93
CA ILE A 115 19.30 39.63 8.21
C ILE A 115 19.76 40.88 8.94
N THR A 116 19.34 41.04 10.20
CA THR A 116 19.68 42.22 11.03
C THR A 116 20.81 41.96 12.03
N GLY A 117 21.05 40.71 12.42
CA GLY A 117 22.11 40.31 13.34
C GLY A 117 23.31 39.62 12.67
N THR A 118 24.10 38.90 13.47
CA THR A 118 25.32 38.22 13.02
C THR A 118 25.07 36.76 12.67
N CYS A 119 25.71 36.26 11.61
CA CYS A 119 25.67 34.83 11.26
C CYS A 119 26.86 34.08 11.85
N THR A 120 26.61 32.84 12.27
CA THR A 120 27.61 31.87 12.72
C THR A 120 27.71 30.72 11.72
N LYS A 121 28.84 30.00 11.73
CA LYS A 121 29.03 28.83 10.85
C LYS A 121 28.10 27.66 11.19
N TYR A 122 27.84 27.45 12.48
CA TYR A 122 26.95 26.38 12.99
C TYR A 122 25.91 26.97 13.93
N PRO A 123 24.71 26.35 14.02
CA PRO A 123 23.72 26.74 15.02
C PRO A 123 24.18 26.33 16.42
N SER A 124 23.60 26.98 17.43
CA SER A 124 23.82 26.71 18.85
C SER A 124 22.48 26.70 19.58
N LEU A 125 22.46 26.28 20.85
CA LEU A 125 21.23 26.29 21.66
C LEU A 125 20.63 27.71 21.79
N ASP A 126 21.47 28.74 21.75
CA ASP A 126 21.07 30.15 21.89
C ASP A 126 20.84 30.84 20.53
N SER A 127 20.87 30.09 19.43
CA SER A 127 20.64 30.66 18.10
C SER A 127 19.20 31.14 17.95
N ASP A 128 19.03 32.42 17.60
CA ASP A 128 17.72 33.01 17.33
C ASP A 128 17.16 32.49 16.00
N GLU A 129 16.07 31.71 16.09
CA GLU A 129 15.34 31.16 14.94
C GLU A 129 14.02 31.89 14.65
N SER A 130 13.83 33.10 15.20
CA SER A 130 12.65 33.94 14.94
C SER A 130 12.68 34.58 13.55
N TYR A 131 11.50 34.75 12.96
CA TYR A 131 11.36 35.44 11.68
C TYR A 131 10.00 36.11 11.51
N SER A 132 9.95 37.08 10.59
CA SER A 132 8.74 37.72 10.09
C SER A 132 8.70 37.60 8.58
N LEU A 133 7.57 37.14 8.03
CA LEU A 133 7.35 36.92 6.60
C LEU A 133 6.11 37.70 6.14
N GLU A 134 6.26 38.50 5.10
CA GLU A 134 5.19 39.28 4.50
C GLU A 134 5.11 39.02 2.99
N VAL A 135 3.96 38.53 2.55
CA VAL A 135 3.56 38.43 1.14
C VAL A 135 2.59 39.58 0.85
N PRO A 136 3.02 40.63 0.13
CA PRO A 136 2.19 41.81 -0.14
C PRO A 136 1.14 41.52 -1.21
N SER A 137 0.23 42.47 -1.46
CA SER A 137 -0.79 42.37 -2.52
C SER A 137 -0.24 42.42 -3.96
N SER A 138 1.01 42.82 -4.15
CA SER A 138 1.78 42.71 -5.41
C SER A 138 3.26 43.05 -5.17
N GLY A 139 4.14 42.65 -6.09
CA GLY A 139 5.54 43.09 -6.08
C GLY A 139 6.49 42.14 -5.36
N GLU A 140 7.06 42.56 -4.23
CA GLU A 140 8.15 41.85 -3.55
C GLU A 140 7.76 41.35 -2.16
N ALA A 141 7.85 40.03 -1.95
CA ALA A 141 7.72 39.44 -0.62
C ALA A 141 8.97 39.74 0.24
N THR A 142 8.79 39.88 1.54
CA THR A 142 9.88 40.16 2.47
C THR A 142 9.96 39.13 3.58
N LEU A 143 11.17 38.66 3.86
CA LEU A 143 11.50 37.78 4.98
C LEU A 143 12.57 38.47 5.83
N SER A 144 12.28 38.74 7.10
CA SER A 144 13.20 39.37 8.04
C SER A 144 13.51 38.45 9.20
N ALA A 145 14.78 38.32 9.57
CA ALA A 145 15.23 37.49 10.70
C ALA A 145 16.47 38.09 11.38
N GLN A 146 16.70 37.75 12.65
CA GLN A 146 17.92 38.17 13.37
C GLN A 146 19.15 37.40 12.91
N THR A 147 19.01 36.13 12.58
CA THR A 147 20.12 35.28 12.12
C THR A 147 19.74 34.49 10.87
N ALA A 148 20.73 33.87 10.23
CA ALA A 148 20.50 32.95 9.12
C ALA A 148 19.57 31.78 9.50
N TRP A 149 19.55 31.37 10.77
CA TRP A 149 18.73 30.24 11.24
C TRP A 149 17.24 30.58 11.22
N GLY A 150 16.84 31.78 11.66
CA GLY A 150 15.46 32.26 11.52
C GLY A 150 15.05 32.42 10.06
N ALA A 151 15.95 32.91 9.20
CA ALA A 151 15.68 32.98 7.77
C ALA A 151 15.46 31.61 7.12
N LEU A 152 16.16 30.55 7.52
CA LEU A 152 15.87 29.19 7.04
C LEU A 152 14.45 28.73 7.41
N ARG A 153 13.97 29.02 8.63
CA ARG A 153 12.58 28.70 9.05
C ARG A 153 11.55 29.50 8.27
N GLY A 154 11.87 30.75 7.95
CA GLY A 154 11.03 31.60 7.11
C GLY A 154 11.00 31.18 5.64
N LEU A 155 12.13 30.73 5.07
CA LEU A 155 12.19 30.18 3.71
C LEU A 155 11.36 28.91 3.59
N GLU A 156 11.43 28.01 4.59
CA GLU A 156 10.57 26.83 4.68
C GLU A 156 9.09 27.19 4.67
N THR A 157 8.72 28.16 5.49
CA THR A 157 7.34 28.63 5.59
C THR A 157 6.88 29.26 4.27
N PHE A 158 7.75 30.03 3.61
CA PHE A 158 7.45 30.61 2.30
C PHE A 158 7.26 29.53 1.23
N SER A 159 8.05 28.44 1.23
CA SER A 159 7.84 27.34 0.27
C SER A 159 6.50 26.64 0.45
N GLN A 160 6.01 26.50 1.68
CA GLN A 160 4.72 25.87 1.97
C GLN A 160 3.50 26.74 1.60
N LEU A 161 3.68 28.06 1.53
CA LEU A 161 2.63 28.98 1.07
C LEU A 161 2.38 28.87 -0.45
N VAL A 162 3.33 28.33 -1.22
CA VAL A 162 3.19 28.16 -2.67
C VAL A 162 2.46 26.86 -2.96
N TYR A 163 1.38 26.93 -3.73
CA TYR A 163 0.54 25.80 -4.13
C TYR A 163 0.22 25.84 -5.62
N GLU A 164 -0.27 24.71 -6.14
CA GLU A 164 -0.61 24.57 -7.56
C GLU A 164 -2.13 24.66 -7.80
N VAL A 165 -2.49 25.42 -8.85
CA VAL A 165 -3.83 25.49 -9.42
C VAL A 165 -3.72 25.60 -10.94
N ASP A 166 -4.21 24.60 -11.67
CA ASP A 166 -4.28 24.55 -13.13
C ASP A 166 -2.92 24.82 -13.83
N GLY A 167 -1.85 24.20 -13.33
CA GLY A 167 -0.48 24.34 -13.82
C GLY A 167 0.20 25.66 -13.45
N LYS A 168 -0.42 26.48 -12.58
CA LYS A 168 0.13 27.75 -12.09
C LYS A 168 0.54 27.64 -10.63
N HIS A 169 1.68 28.25 -10.29
CA HIS A 169 2.12 28.42 -8.90
C HIS A 169 1.44 29.66 -8.32
N LYS A 170 0.71 29.48 -7.22
CA LYS A 170 -0.03 30.53 -6.51
C LYS A 170 0.34 30.59 -5.04
N LEU A 171 0.14 31.76 -4.44
CA LEU A 171 0.21 31.97 -2.99
C LEU A 171 -0.76 33.08 -2.58
N ASN A 172 -1.14 33.14 -1.30
CA ASN A 172 -2.05 34.16 -0.79
C ASN A 172 -1.31 35.29 -0.08
N VAL A 173 -1.87 36.51 -0.12
CA VAL A 173 -1.41 37.63 0.71
C VAL A 173 -1.44 37.20 2.18
N THR A 174 -0.28 37.21 2.82
CA THR A 174 -0.06 36.57 4.11
C THR A 174 0.98 37.32 4.93
N THR A 175 0.71 37.53 6.21
CA THR A 175 1.67 38.04 7.20
C THR A 175 1.87 36.99 8.28
N ILE A 176 3.12 36.62 8.55
CA ILE A 176 3.50 35.63 9.56
C ILE A 176 4.57 36.22 10.49
N ASN A 177 4.41 35.98 11.78
CA ASN A 177 5.47 36.15 12.78
C ASN A 177 5.59 34.83 13.52
N ASP A 178 6.79 34.25 13.54
CA ASP A 178 7.02 32.93 14.12
C ASP A 178 8.35 32.86 14.85
N GLU A 179 8.38 32.02 15.87
CA GLU A 179 9.56 31.66 16.64
C GLU A 179 9.34 30.27 17.25
N PRO A 180 10.39 29.46 17.44
CA PRO A 180 10.22 28.17 18.09
C PRO A 180 9.85 28.33 19.56
N ARG A 181 8.91 27.50 20.03
CA ARG A 181 8.55 27.43 21.46
C ARG A 181 9.71 26.98 22.35
N PHE A 182 10.56 26.09 21.84
CA PHE A 182 11.71 25.53 22.56
C PHE A 182 12.94 25.57 21.67
N PRO A 183 14.13 25.93 22.19
CA PRO A 183 15.36 26.00 21.40
C PRO A 183 15.93 24.63 21.01
N HIS A 184 15.52 23.54 21.66
CA HIS A 184 15.95 22.18 21.32
C HIS A 184 14.76 21.38 20.78
N ARG A 185 14.85 20.91 19.54
CA ARG A 185 13.86 20.05 18.88
C ARG A 185 14.61 18.94 18.15
N GLY A 186 14.61 17.76 18.76
CA GLY A 186 15.49 16.66 18.37
C GLY A 186 14.78 15.53 17.64
N VAL A 187 15.47 14.94 16.66
CA VAL A 187 15.16 13.60 16.12
C VAL A 187 16.37 12.72 16.38
N MET A 188 16.14 11.56 17.01
CA MET A 188 17.17 10.56 17.19
C MET A 188 17.14 9.56 16.03
N LEU A 189 18.27 9.35 15.37
CA LEU A 189 18.43 8.33 14.34
C LEU A 189 19.39 7.26 14.82
N ASP A 190 18.90 6.02 14.86
CA ASP A 190 19.68 4.83 15.20
C ASP A 190 20.20 4.18 13.93
N THR A 191 21.50 4.35 13.68
CA THR A 191 22.20 3.67 12.58
C THR A 191 23.05 2.51 13.07
N ALA A 192 23.03 2.25 14.38
CA ALA A 192 23.83 1.22 15.01
C ALA A 192 23.12 -0.14 14.97
N ARG A 193 21.78 -0.14 15.01
CA ARG A 193 20.97 -1.36 14.90
C ARG A 193 20.61 -1.72 13.47
N HIS A 194 20.55 -0.73 12.58
CA HIS A 194 20.35 -0.91 11.14
C HIS A 194 21.17 0.12 10.37
N PHE A 195 22.00 -0.34 9.43
CA PHE A 195 22.83 0.57 8.65
C PHE A 195 21.97 1.46 7.75
N LEU A 196 22.16 2.78 7.81
CA LEU A 196 21.56 3.73 6.89
C LEU A 196 22.64 4.39 6.02
N PRO A 197 22.53 4.29 4.68
CA PRO A 197 23.44 4.99 3.78
C PRO A 197 23.37 6.50 3.99
N VAL A 198 24.50 7.19 3.86
CA VAL A 198 24.61 8.66 4.03
C VAL A 198 23.54 9.45 3.25
N PRO A 199 23.17 9.10 2.00
CA PRO A 199 22.08 9.76 1.30
C PRO A 199 20.75 9.76 2.07
N TYR A 200 20.40 8.67 2.77
CA TYR A 200 19.17 8.58 3.57
C TYR A 200 19.25 9.40 4.86
N ILE A 201 20.43 9.43 5.49
CA ILE A 201 20.66 10.32 6.64
C ILE A 201 20.48 11.78 6.21
N LYS A 202 20.97 12.17 5.03
CA LYS A 202 20.76 13.51 4.47
C LYS A 202 19.29 13.78 4.15
N GLN A 203 18.56 12.83 3.58
CA GLN A 203 17.11 12.96 3.38
C GLN A 203 16.35 13.17 4.70
N ASN A 204 16.76 12.48 5.77
CA ASN A 204 16.18 12.73 7.11
C ASN A 204 16.50 14.15 7.61
N LEU A 205 17.71 14.66 7.36
CA LEU A 205 18.08 16.04 7.69
C LEU A 205 17.28 17.07 6.88
N ASP A 206 16.97 16.79 5.61
CA ASP A 206 16.07 17.62 4.80
C ASP A 206 14.65 17.61 5.40
N ALA A 207 14.11 16.43 5.74
CA ALA A 207 12.81 16.30 6.39
C ALA A 207 12.74 17.01 7.76
N MET A 208 13.82 16.94 8.55
CA MET A 208 13.95 17.71 9.78
C MET A 208 13.89 19.22 9.51
N SER A 209 14.59 19.70 8.47
CA SER A 209 14.53 21.10 8.06
C SER A 209 13.11 21.53 7.69
N TYR A 210 12.40 20.69 6.91
CA TYR A 210 11.01 20.95 6.50
C TYR A 210 10.05 21.07 7.69
N ASN A 211 10.33 20.33 8.76
CA ASN A 211 9.54 20.35 9.99
C ASN A 211 10.08 21.31 11.07
N LYS A 212 11.03 22.19 10.72
CA LYS A 212 11.68 23.15 11.65
C LYS A 212 12.36 22.47 12.85
N ILE A 213 12.77 21.22 12.73
CA ILE A 213 13.54 20.45 13.72
C ILE A 213 15.02 20.82 13.55
N ASN A 214 15.72 21.09 14.65
CA ASN A 214 17.06 21.71 14.61
C ASN A 214 18.19 20.85 15.21
N VAL A 215 17.86 19.75 15.90
CA VAL A 215 18.87 18.87 16.50
C VAL A 215 18.79 17.46 15.95
N PHE A 216 19.88 16.99 15.35
CA PHE A 216 20.04 15.61 14.91
C PHE A 216 20.82 14.85 15.99
N HIS A 217 20.16 13.95 16.70
CA HIS A 217 20.80 13.06 17.66
C HIS A 217 21.17 11.75 16.95
N TRP A 218 22.46 11.58 16.67
CA TRP A 218 22.93 10.39 15.97
C TRP A 218 23.34 9.29 16.96
N HIS A 219 22.49 8.27 17.11
CA HIS A 219 22.84 7.03 17.80
C HIS A 219 23.65 6.16 16.83
N ILE A 220 24.94 6.46 16.74
CA ILE A 220 25.86 5.93 15.71
C ILE A 220 26.54 4.62 16.10
N VAL A 221 26.61 4.26 17.38
CA VAL A 221 27.26 3.03 17.87
C VAL A 221 26.38 2.36 18.92
N ASP A 222 26.32 1.03 18.91
CA ASP A 222 25.60 0.17 19.88
C ASP A 222 26.23 -1.24 19.86
N ASP A 223 25.74 -2.18 20.68
CA ASP A 223 26.29 -3.53 20.81
C ASP A 223 26.34 -4.30 19.48
N GLN A 224 25.43 -4.01 18.55
CA GLN A 224 25.32 -4.69 17.26
C GLN A 224 26.30 -4.18 16.20
N SER A 225 26.73 -2.91 16.26
CA SER A 225 27.66 -2.36 15.27
C SER A 225 28.40 -1.08 15.71
N PHE A 226 29.62 -0.89 15.15
CA PHE A 226 30.44 0.30 15.35
C PHE A 226 30.83 0.95 13.99
N PRO A 227 29.89 1.61 13.29
CA PRO A 227 30.13 2.18 11.96
C PRO A 227 30.97 3.47 11.99
N PHE A 228 31.20 4.08 13.16
CA PHE A 228 32.05 5.25 13.28
C PHE A 228 33.54 4.89 13.09
N GLN A 229 34.14 5.37 12.00
CA GLN A 229 35.57 5.16 11.75
C GLN A 229 36.42 6.06 12.64
N SER A 230 36.81 5.55 13.81
CA SER A 230 37.73 6.25 14.71
C SER A 230 39.13 6.33 14.11
N ARG A 231 39.71 7.54 14.05
CA ARG A 231 41.11 7.72 13.63
C ARG A 231 42.10 7.12 14.63
N THR A 232 41.74 7.09 15.91
CA THR A 232 42.58 6.59 16.99
C THR A 232 42.49 5.07 17.11
N TYR A 233 41.30 4.51 16.89
CA TYR A 233 41.01 3.08 17.02
C TYR A 233 40.32 2.56 15.76
N PRO A 234 41.01 2.52 14.60
CA PRO A 234 40.41 2.15 13.33
C PRO A 234 39.90 0.70 13.28
N ASP A 235 40.44 -0.17 14.14
CA ASP A 235 40.01 -1.57 14.22
C ASP A 235 38.57 -1.75 14.76
N LEU A 236 37.97 -0.73 15.39
CA LEU A 236 36.59 -0.79 15.89
C LEU A 236 35.55 -0.90 14.76
N SER A 237 35.79 -0.28 13.60
CA SER A 237 34.90 -0.34 12.44
C SER A 237 35.32 -1.41 11.42
N GLY A 238 36.27 -2.29 11.79
CA GLY A 238 36.89 -3.27 10.90
C GLY A 238 37.91 -2.67 9.93
N LYS A 239 38.89 -3.49 9.51
CA LYS A 239 39.78 -3.14 8.39
C LYS A 239 39.02 -3.34 7.09
N VAL A 240 38.91 -2.30 6.27
CA VAL A 240 38.41 -2.40 4.90
C VAL A 240 39.35 -3.31 4.10
N GLN A 241 39.04 -4.60 3.99
CA GLN A 241 39.67 -5.47 3.00
C GLN A 241 39.00 -5.19 1.66
N ASN A 242 39.61 -4.29 0.88
CA ASN A 242 39.34 -4.17 -0.55
C ASN A 242 39.83 -5.46 -1.23
N THR A 243 38.97 -6.48 -1.29
CA THR A 243 39.22 -7.66 -2.12
C THR A 243 38.57 -7.41 -3.48
N PRO A 244 39.33 -7.22 -4.57
CA PRO A 244 38.75 -7.11 -5.90
C PRO A 244 38.13 -8.46 -6.28
N ILE A 245 36.81 -8.52 -6.38
CA ILE A 245 36.10 -9.69 -6.91
C ILE A 245 36.18 -9.61 -8.44
N THR A 246 36.91 -10.54 -9.05
CA THR A 246 36.94 -10.70 -10.51
C THR A 246 36.01 -11.84 -10.87
N LEU A 247 34.91 -11.54 -11.58
CA LEU A 247 33.94 -12.54 -12.04
C LEU A 247 34.33 -13.04 -13.44
N SER A 248 34.47 -14.36 -13.59
CA SER A 248 34.50 -15.03 -14.90
C SER A 248 33.40 -16.08 -14.95
N THR A 249 32.54 -16.00 -15.96
CA THR A 249 31.43 -16.95 -16.18
C THR A 249 31.81 -17.97 -17.26
N SER A 250 31.72 -19.26 -16.96
CA SER A 250 31.70 -20.35 -17.94
C SER A 250 30.26 -20.79 -18.19
N ASN A 251 29.86 -20.85 -19.46
CA ASN A 251 28.53 -21.25 -19.91
C ASN A 251 28.39 -22.78 -19.91
N GLU A 252 27.48 -23.32 -19.10
CA GLU A 252 26.77 -24.57 -19.42
C GLU A 252 25.30 -24.40 -19.01
N ILE A 253 24.40 -24.68 -19.97
CA ILE A 253 22.94 -24.57 -19.83
C ILE A 253 22.37 -25.98 -19.74
N LEU A 254 21.54 -26.21 -18.72
CA LEU A 254 20.80 -27.45 -18.46
C LEU A 254 19.41 -27.39 -19.15
N CYS A 255 19.05 -28.46 -19.88
CA CYS A 255 17.75 -28.60 -20.55
C CYS A 255 16.67 -29.16 -19.61
N LEU A 256 15.47 -28.58 -19.65
CA LEU A 256 14.25 -29.06 -18.98
C LEU A 256 13.27 -29.61 -20.03
N SER A 257 12.62 -30.74 -19.77
CA SER A 257 11.55 -31.33 -20.59
C SER A 257 10.21 -31.28 -19.85
N PHE A 258 9.12 -30.93 -20.54
CA PHE A 258 7.76 -30.84 -19.99
C PHE A 258 6.83 -31.91 -20.55
N GLN A 259 5.94 -32.45 -19.73
CA GLN A 259 4.71 -33.17 -20.11
C GLN A 259 3.53 -32.48 -19.42
N GLU A 260 2.47 -32.15 -20.15
CA GLU A 260 1.33 -31.34 -19.68
C GLU A 260 0.25 -32.16 -18.95
N LEU A 261 -0.16 -31.72 -17.76
CA LEU A 261 -1.49 -31.93 -17.16
C LEU A 261 -1.82 -30.74 -16.23
N TRP A 262 -3.09 -30.38 -16.08
CA TRP A 262 -3.52 -29.19 -15.32
C TRP A 262 -3.47 -29.40 -13.79
N HIS A 263 -3.15 -28.31 -13.07
CA HIS A 263 -3.20 -28.11 -11.60
C HIS A 263 -2.34 -29.01 -10.71
N THR A 264 -1.06 -29.18 -11.03
CA THR A 264 -0.09 -29.66 -10.05
C THR A 264 1.11 -28.72 -9.95
N TYR A 265 1.23 -28.06 -8.78
CA TYR A 265 2.42 -27.28 -8.39
C TYR A 265 3.57 -28.16 -7.90
N TYR A 266 3.41 -29.48 -8.01
CA TYR A 266 4.41 -30.47 -7.63
C TYR A 266 5.67 -30.31 -8.47
N HIS A 267 6.81 -30.31 -7.78
CA HIS A 267 8.12 -30.34 -8.40
C HIS A 267 9.10 -31.15 -7.55
N SER A 268 10.16 -31.64 -8.19
CA SER A 268 11.30 -32.23 -7.53
C SER A 268 12.60 -31.64 -8.07
N ILE A 269 13.59 -31.49 -7.19
CA ILE A 269 14.92 -30.97 -7.52
C ILE A 269 15.94 -31.98 -7.02
N LEU A 270 16.87 -32.39 -7.88
CA LEU A 270 18.01 -33.20 -7.54
C LEU A 270 19.29 -32.47 -7.94
N VAL A 271 20.19 -32.24 -6.98
CA VAL A 271 21.52 -31.67 -7.20
C VAL A 271 22.56 -32.69 -6.73
N ASN A 272 23.45 -33.10 -7.62
CA ASN A 272 24.52 -34.07 -7.33
C ASN A 272 25.80 -33.71 -8.10
N SER A 273 26.79 -34.62 -8.11
CA SER A 273 28.06 -34.42 -8.83
C SER A 273 27.92 -34.29 -10.35
N ASP A 274 26.82 -34.81 -10.90
CA ASP A 274 26.60 -34.92 -12.35
C ASP A 274 25.76 -33.76 -12.90
N GLY A 275 25.17 -32.94 -12.02
CA GLY A 275 24.41 -31.73 -12.38
C GLY A 275 23.22 -31.46 -11.46
N ALA A 276 22.34 -30.57 -11.92
CA ALA A 276 21.09 -30.22 -11.25
C ALA A 276 19.89 -30.49 -12.16
N THR A 277 18.95 -31.32 -11.73
CA THR A 277 17.74 -31.66 -12.48
C THR A 277 16.51 -31.14 -11.73
N LEU A 278 15.65 -30.41 -12.42
CA LEU A 278 14.33 -30.01 -11.93
C LEU A 278 13.26 -30.72 -12.76
N LEU A 279 12.39 -31.47 -12.09
CA LEU A 279 11.24 -32.13 -12.72
C LEU A 279 9.96 -31.52 -12.18
N ALA A 280 9.06 -31.11 -13.06
CA ALA A 280 7.76 -30.59 -12.69
C ALA A 280 6.69 -31.10 -13.66
N GLN A 281 5.48 -31.28 -13.15
CA GLN A 281 4.34 -31.71 -13.95
C GLN A 281 3.73 -30.56 -14.77
N THR A 282 3.99 -29.31 -14.38
CA THR A 282 3.49 -28.11 -15.06
C THR A 282 4.55 -27.03 -15.13
N ALA A 283 4.35 -26.07 -16.04
CA ALA A 283 5.11 -24.82 -16.05
C ALA A 283 5.04 -24.10 -14.70
N TRP A 284 3.88 -24.15 -14.02
CA TRP A 284 3.69 -23.54 -12.70
C TRP A 284 4.53 -24.21 -11.62
N GLY A 285 4.58 -25.55 -11.58
CA GLY A 285 5.48 -26.30 -10.70
C GLY A 285 6.95 -25.99 -10.99
N ALA A 286 7.31 -25.84 -12.27
CA ALA A 286 8.67 -25.46 -12.65
C ALA A 286 9.06 -24.07 -12.16
N LEU A 287 8.16 -23.08 -12.24
CA LEU A 287 8.41 -21.75 -11.67
C LEU A 287 8.70 -21.82 -10.16
N ARG A 288 7.96 -22.67 -9.41
CA ARG A 288 8.20 -22.84 -7.97
C ARG A 288 9.53 -23.52 -7.68
N GLY A 289 9.88 -24.54 -8.48
CA GLY A 289 11.16 -25.20 -8.37
C GLY A 289 12.33 -24.29 -8.75
N LEU A 290 12.18 -23.41 -9.74
CA LEU A 290 13.21 -22.41 -10.09
C LEU A 290 13.42 -21.42 -8.95
N GLU A 291 12.34 -20.97 -8.29
CA GLU A 291 12.47 -20.15 -7.10
C GLU A 291 13.21 -20.90 -5.99
N THR A 292 12.82 -22.14 -5.66
CA THR A 292 13.54 -22.97 -4.68
C THR A 292 15.02 -23.15 -5.05
N PHE A 293 15.32 -23.48 -6.31
CA PHE A 293 16.69 -23.66 -6.80
C PHE A 293 17.53 -22.39 -6.60
N SER A 294 16.96 -21.22 -6.88
CA SER A 294 17.65 -19.93 -6.69
C SER A 294 17.98 -19.62 -5.22
N GLN A 295 17.19 -20.15 -4.27
CA GLN A 295 17.40 -19.98 -2.84
C GLN A 295 18.45 -20.94 -2.27
N LEU A 296 18.77 -22.03 -2.98
CA LEU A 296 19.81 -22.98 -2.58
C LEU A 296 21.23 -22.50 -2.93
N ILE A 297 21.35 -21.50 -3.80
CA ILE A 297 22.63 -20.92 -4.20
C ILE A 297 23.06 -19.87 -3.17
N TYR A 298 24.24 -20.05 -2.60
CA TYR A 298 24.82 -19.11 -1.63
C TYR A 298 26.27 -18.74 -1.99
N GLY A 299 26.76 -17.66 -1.38
CA GLY A 299 28.13 -17.19 -1.54
C GLY A 299 29.07 -17.84 -0.53
N GLU A 300 30.17 -18.41 -0.98
CA GLU A 300 31.24 -18.93 -0.13
C GLU A 300 32.60 -18.57 -0.74
N ASN A 301 33.45 -17.85 0.00
CA ASN A 301 34.78 -17.40 -0.45
C ASN A 301 34.77 -16.68 -1.82
N GLY A 302 33.76 -15.83 -2.06
CA GLY A 302 33.60 -15.09 -3.31
C GLY A 302 33.12 -15.92 -4.51
N LYS A 303 32.70 -17.17 -4.28
CA LYS A 303 32.12 -18.06 -5.30
C LYS A 303 30.65 -18.36 -5.01
N HIS A 304 29.87 -18.61 -6.04
CA HIS A 304 28.54 -19.18 -5.89
C HIS A 304 28.65 -20.70 -5.80
N VAL A 305 28.07 -21.27 -4.74
CA VAL A 305 28.06 -22.70 -4.46
C VAL A 305 26.64 -23.17 -4.16
N ILE A 306 26.43 -24.48 -4.29
CA ILE A 306 25.16 -25.16 -4.01
C ILE A 306 25.50 -26.53 -3.42
N ASN A 307 24.75 -26.95 -2.40
CA ASN A 307 24.92 -28.26 -1.79
C ASN A 307 24.16 -29.33 -2.58
N GLY A 308 24.70 -30.56 -2.58
CA GLY A 308 23.95 -31.72 -3.07
C GLY A 308 22.66 -31.89 -2.27
N THR A 309 21.52 -31.92 -2.96
CA THR A 309 20.20 -31.92 -2.32
C THR A 309 19.18 -32.68 -3.15
N SER A 310 18.16 -33.21 -2.48
CA SER A 310 16.99 -33.85 -3.08
C SER A 310 15.74 -33.28 -2.43
N ILE A 311 14.89 -32.63 -3.23
CA ILE A 311 13.66 -31.96 -2.77
C ILE A 311 12.48 -32.53 -3.55
N SER A 312 11.38 -32.78 -2.85
CA SER A 312 10.06 -33.06 -3.41
C SER A 312 9.07 -32.13 -2.69
N ASP A 313 8.42 -31.24 -3.43
CA ASP A 313 7.70 -30.11 -2.83
C ASP A 313 6.41 -29.77 -3.59
N SER A 314 5.39 -29.37 -2.83
CA SER A 314 4.06 -28.98 -3.31
C SER A 314 3.32 -28.19 -2.23
N PRO A 315 2.45 -27.23 -2.58
CA PRO A 315 1.70 -26.45 -1.61
C PRO A 315 0.64 -27.29 -0.91
N ARG A 316 0.46 -27.05 0.39
CA ARG A 316 -0.66 -27.58 1.19
C ARG A 316 -2.00 -27.01 0.73
N PHE A 317 -2.05 -25.71 0.43
CA PHE A 317 -3.28 -25.03 0.01
C PHE A 317 -3.18 -24.49 -1.42
N PRO A 318 -4.22 -24.67 -2.27
CA PRO A 318 -4.21 -24.19 -3.65
C PRO A 318 -4.31 -22.66 -3.78
N HIS A 319 -4.94 -21.97 -2.81
CA HIS A 319 -5.17 -20.52 -2.81
C HIS A 319 -4.26 -19.83 -1.79
N ARG A 320 -3.24 -19.11 -2.26
CA ARG A 320 -2.24 -18.42 -1.42
C ARG A 320 -2.20 -16.97 -1.85
N GLY A 321 -3.10 -16.18 -1.26
CA GLY A 321 -3.42 -14.86 -1.74
C GLY A 321 -2.81 -13.72 -0.94
N ILE A 322 -2.70 -12.58 -1.59
CA ILE A 322 -2.47 -11.29 -0.94
C ILE A 322 -3.51 -10.32 -1.49
N MET A 323 -4.24 -9.67 -0.60
CA MET A 323 -5.14 -8.58 -0.94
C MET A 323 -4.41 -7.24 -0.83
N ILE A 324 -4.47 -6.45 -1.91
CA ILE A 324 -4.03 -5.06 -1.93
C ILE A 324 -5.23 -4.13 -2.12
N ASP A 325 -5.30 -3.10 -1.30
CA ASP A 325 -6.28 -2.02 -1.43
C ASP A 325 -5.65 -0.84 -2.17
N THR A 326 -6.28 -0.46 -3.29
CA THR A 326 -5.84 0.66 -4.13
C THR A 326 -6.86 1.78 -4.23
N ALA A 327 -7.94 1.68 -3.47
CA ALA A 327 -9.02 2.63 -3.43
C ALA A 327 -8.83 3.64 -2.30
N ARG A 328 -8.45 3.17 -1.10
CA ARG A 328 -8.22 4.05 0.06
C ARG A 328 -6.98 4.93 -0.12
N HIS A 329 -5.97 4.43 -0.85
CA HIS A 329 -4.87 5.20 -1.42
C HIS A 329 -4.42 4.58 -2.74
N TYR A 330 -4.10 5.41 -3.73
CA TYR A 330 -3.63 4.94 -5.03
C TYR A 330 -2.22 4.34 -4.94
N LEU A 331 -2.00 3.17 -5.54
CA LEU A 331 -0.69 2.53 -5.67
C LEU A 331 -0.18 2.63 -7.12
N PRO A 332 0.91 3.36 -7.39
CA PRO A 332 1.45 3.45 -8.74
C PRO A 332 1.87 2.08 -9.28
N LEU A 333 1.61 1.84 -10.58
CA LEU A 333 1.88 0.59 -11.27
C LEU A 333 3.26 -0.05 -10.94
N PRO A 334 4.40 0.68 -10.91
CA PRO A 334 5.69 0.09 -10.58
C PRO A 334 5.75 -0.60 -9.20
N PHE A 335 4.96 -0.15 -8.22
CA PHE A 335 4.90 -0.76 -6.90
C PHE A 335 4.09 -2.07 -6.90
N ILE A 336 3.00 -2.14 -7.68
CA ILE A 336 2.22 -3.36 -7.88
C ILE A 336 3.08 -4.41 -8.58
N LEU A 337 3.80 -4.03 -9.64
CA LEU A 337 4.68 -4.95 -10.37
C LEU A 337 5.84 -5.45 -9.48
N ARG A 338 6.46 -4.57 -8.68
CA ARG A 338 7.48 -4.98 -7.70
C ARG A 338 6.90 -5.93 -6.63
N HIS A 339 5.66 -5.71 -6.22
CA HIS A 339 4.97 -6.59 -5.27
C HIS A 339 4.73 -8.00 -5.86
N LEU A 340 4.36 -8.10 -7.14
CA LEU A 340 4.20 -9.39 -7.83
C LEU A 340 5.52 -10.20 -7.91
N ASP A 341 6.67 -9.54 -8.06
CA ASP A 341 7.97 -10.22 -7.94
C ASP A 341 8.17 -10.77 -6.52
N ALA A 342 7.85 -9.99 -5.47
CA ALA A 342 7.94 -10.45 -4.08
C ALA A 342 6.98 -11.62 -3.78
N MET A 343 5.76 -11.58 -4.31
CA MET A 343 4.81 -12.71 -4.24
C MET A 343 5.41 -13.98 -4.84
N ALA A 344 6.06 -13.87 -6.01
CA ALA A 344 6.69 -15.00 -6.68
C ALA A 344 7.83 -15.61 -5.85
N TYR A 345 8.66 -14.77 -5.22
CA TYR A 345 9.74 -15.22 -4.32
C TYR A 345 9.22 -16.02 -3.12
N ASN A 346 7.97 -15.77 -2.73
CA ASN A 346 7.30 -16.42 -1.61
C ASN A 346 6.27 -17.48 -2.09
N LYS A 347 6.25 -17.82 -3.38
CA LYS A 347 5.32 -18.82 -3.98
C LYS A 347 3.82 -18.53 -3.78
N MET A 348 3.47 -17.27 -3.52
CA MET A 348 2.09 -16.78 -3.53
C MET A 348 1.57 -16.80 -4.97
N ASN A 349 0.28 -17.09 -5.13
CA ASN A 349 -0.30 -17.33 -6.46
C ASN A 349 -1.62 -16.62 -6.72
N VAL A 350 -2.11 -15.79 -5.80
CA VAL A 350 -3.30 -14.98 -6.00
C VAL A 350 -3.02 -13.54 -5.57
N LEU A 351 -3.14 -12.60 -6.49
CA LEU A 351 -3.30 -11.19 -6.18
C LEU A 351 -4.79 -10.92 -6.13
N HIS A 352 -5.31 -10.71 -4.93
CA HIS A 352 -6.65 -10.17 -4.74
C HIS A 352 -6.53 -8.66 -4.83
N TRP A 353 -7.13 -8.06 -5.85
CA TRP A 353 -7.02 -6.64 -6.10
C TRP A 353 -8.32 -5.96 -5.70
N HIS A 354 -8.32 -5.33 -4.52
CA HIS A 354 -9.37 -4.42 -4.07
C HIS A 354 -9.19 -3.07 -4.76
N ILE A 355 -9.87 -2.92 -5.91
CA ILE A 355 -9.58 -1.85 -6.87
C ILE A 355 -10.35 -0.57 -6.54
N VAL A 356 -11.57 -0.69 -6.03
CA VAL A 356 -12.52 0.43 -5.84
C VAL A 356 -13.20 0.33 -4.47
N ASP A 357 -13.50 1.47 -3.87
CA ASP A 357 -14.19 1.59 -2.57
C ASP A 357 -14.84 2.98 -2.46
N ASP A 358 -15.37 3.36 -1.30
CA ASP A 358 -15.97 4.66 -1.00
C ASP A 358 -15.06 5.83 -1.38
N GLN A 359 -13.76 5.73 -1.12
CA GLN A 359 -12.84 6.87 -1.21
C GLN A 359 -12.38 7.15 -2.64
N ALA A 360 -12.30 6.13 -3.51
CA ALA A 360 -11.95 6.32 -4.91
C ALA A 360 -12.42 5.19 -5.84
N PHE A 361 -12.67 5.58 -7.10
CA PHE A 361 -12.87 4.67 -8.23
C PHE A 361 -11.72 4.84 -9.25
N PRO A 362 -10.54 4.23 -9.02
CA PRO A 362 -9.39 4.40 -9.91
C PRO A 362 -9.46 3.53 -11.18
N PHE A 363 -10.31 2.51 -11.27
CA PHE A 363 -10.44 1.68 -12.47
C PHE A 363 -11.04 2.47 -13.64
N GLN A 364 -10.36 2.51 -14.79
CA GLN A 364 -10.88 3.18 -15.98
C GLN A 364 -11.81 2.26 -16.77
N SER A 365 -13.12 2.33 -16.48
CA SER A 365 -14.13 1.74 -17.34
C SER A 365 -14.26 2.53 -18.65
N THR A 366 -14.18 1.81 -19.76
CA THR A 366 -14.47 2.28 -21.12
C THR A 366 -15.97 2.36 -21.38
N THR A 367 -16.77 1.52 -20.73
CA THR A 367 -18.24 1.54 -20.81
C THR A 367 -18.84 2.69 -20.02
N PHE A 368 -18.26 3.00 -18.86
CA PHE A 368 -18.69 4.05 -17.94
C PHE A 368 -17.51 4.98 -17.55
N PRO A 369 -17.04 5.86 -18.46
CA PRO A 369 -15.89 6.72 -18.21
C PRO A 369 -16.04 7.67 -17.03
N ASP A 370 -17.28 8.03 -16.69
CA ASP A 370 -17.60 8.92 -15.57
C ASP A 370 -17.26 8.32 -14.21
N LEU A 371 -17.15 6.98 -14.08
CA LEU A 371 -16.75 6.33 -12.83
C LEU A 371 -15.37 6.79 -12.39
N SER A 372 -14.34 6.61 -13.21
CA SER A 372 -13.00 7.14 -12.90
C SER A 372 -12.89 8.65 -13.12
N GLY A 373 -13.62 9.19 -14.11
CA GLY A 373 -13.61 10.62 -14.43
C GLY A 373 -14.06 11.52 -13.26
N LYS A 374 -14.90 11.01 -12.36
CA LYS A 374 -15.42 11.74 -11.19
C LYS A 374 -15.14 11.03 -9.85
N GLY A 375 -14.94 9.71 -9.87
CA GLY A 375 -14.69 8.89 -8.69
C GLY A 375 -13.21 8.71 -8.33
N ALA A 376 -12.25 8.89 -9.24
CA ALA A 376 -10.82 8.82 -8.89
C ALA A 376 -10.35 10.06 -8.12
N TYR A 377 -9.25 9.95 -7.36
CA TYR A 377 -8.68 11.11 -6.64
C TYR A 377 -8.26 12.25 -7.58
N THR A 378 -7.57 11.91 -8.66
CA THR A 378 -7.24 12.82 -9.76
C THR A 378 -7.13 12.02 -11.05
N ARG A 379 -7.04 12.69 -12.20
CA ARG A 379 -6.77 12.02 -13.49
C ARG A 379 -5.43 11.25 -13.54
N LYS A 380 -4.50 11.52 -12.62
CA LYS A 380 -3.22 10.80 -12.49
C LYS A 380 -3.31 9.54 -11.61
N HIS A 381 -4.41 9.38 -10.87
CA HIS A 381 -4.65 8.27 -9.95
C HIS A 381 -5.68 7.31 -10.54
N VAL A 382 -5.42 6.85 -11.77
CA VAL A 382 -6.31 6.01 -12.56
C VAL A 382 -5.51 4.82 -13.08
N TYR A 383 -6.11 3.62 -13.11
CA TYR A 383 -5.59 2.44 -13.79
C TYR A 383 -6.29 2.31 -15.14
N THR A 384 -5.55 2.56 -16.21
CA THR A 384 -6.03 2.41 -17.58
C THR A 384 -6.15 0.92 -17.97
N PRO A 385 -6.89 0.57 -19.04
CA PRO A 385 -6.90 -0.81 -19.55
C PRO A 385 -5.50 -1.36 -19.87
N ASP A 386 -4.56 -0.49 -20.28
CA ASP A 386 -3.17 -0.86 -20.52
C ASP A 386 -2.44 -1.17 -19.20
N ASP A 387 -2.61 -0.35 -18.16
CA ASP A 387 -2.03 -0.62 -16.83
C ASP A 387 -2.53 -1.96 -16.27
N VAL A 388 -3.84 -2.23 -16.37
CA VAL A 388 -4.44 -3.50 -15.94
C VAL A 388 -3.85 -4.66 -16.74
N SER A 389 -3.75 -4.53 -18.07
CA SER A 389 -3.16 -5.57 -18.93
C SER A 389 -1.70 -5.85 -18.57
N GLN A 390 -0.92 -4.83 -18.23
CA GLN A 390 0.46 -4.98 -17.77
C GLN A 390 0.52 -5.76 -16.44
N VAL A 391 -0.36 -5.47 -15.47
CA VAL A 391 -0.44 -6.24 -14.21
C VAL A 391 -0.77 -7.70 -14.47
N LEU A 392 -1.79 -7.96 -15.31
CA LEU A 392 -2.26 -9.31 -15.62
C LEU A 392 -1.16 -10.16 -16.28
N GLU A 393 -0.50 -9.63 -17.31
CA GLU A 393 0.58 -10.36 -18.00
C GLU A 393 1.79 -10.54 -17.09
N PHE A 394 2.15 -9.51 -16.32
CA PHE A 394 3.26 -9.60 -15.39
C PHE A 394 3.01 -10.67 -14.31
N ALA A 395 1.80 -10.71 -13.73
CA ALA A 395 1.37 -11.73 -12.79
C ALA A 395 1.39 -13.14 -13.42
N ARG A 396 0.85 -13.29 -14.63
CA ARG A 396 0.83 -14.56 -15.38
C ARG A 396 2.24 -15.13 -15.57
N LEU A 397 3.22 -14.28 -15.93
CA LEU A 397 4.63 -14.68 -16.09
C LEU A 397 5.27 -15.20 -14.78
N ARG A 398 4.69 -14.89 -13.60
CA ARG A 398 5.09 -15.41 -12.29
C ARG A 398 4.17 -16.53 -11.77
N GLY A 399 3.20 -16.96 -12.57
CA GLY A 399 2.17 -17.92 -12.15
C GLY A 399 1.29 -17.38 -11.03
N ILE A 400 0.97 -16.08 -11.07
CA ILE A 400 0.07 -15.41 -10.12
C ILE A 400 -1.24 -15.10 -10.85
N ARG A 401 -2.34 -15.56 -10.28
CA ARG A 401 -3.71 -15.21 -10.69
C ARG A 401 -4.04 -13.82 -10.17
N VAL A 402 -4.87 -13.08 -10.88
CA VAL A 402 -5.36 -11.77 -10.43
C VAL A 402 -6.88 -11.84 -10.34
N ILE A 403 -7.39 -11.75 -9.12
CA ILE A 403 -8.83 -11.75 -8.82
C ILE A 403 -9.21 -10.30 -8.53
N PRO A 404 -10.02 -9.65 -9.38
CA PRO A 404 -10.50 -8.31 -9.09
C PRO A 404 -11.60 -8.37 -8.02
N GLU A 405 -11.62 -7.34 -7.18
CA GLU A 405 -12.74 -7.04 -6.30
C GLU A 405 -13.39 -5.71 -6.68
N PHE A 406 -14.70 -5.78 -6.85
CA PHE A 406 -15.59 -4.64 -6.97
C PHE A 406 -16.66 -4.81 -5.90
N ASP A 407 -16.36 -4.26 -4.72
CA ASP A 407 -17.19 -4.45 -3.54
C ASP A 407 -18.55 -3.74 -3.69
N THR A 408 -19.60 -4.51 -3.48
CA THR A 408 -21.00 -4.09 -3.58
C THR A 408 -21.86 -4.94 -2.62
N PRO A 409 -22.96 -4.42 -2.04
CA PRO A 409 -23.52 -3.10 -2.26
C PRO A 409 -22.94 -2.00 -1.34
N GLY A 410 -22.16 -2.35 -0.33
CA GLY A 410 -21.38 -1.43 0.51
C GLY A 410 -20.21 -0.82 -0.26
N HIS A 411 -19.50 0.14 0.34
CA HIS A 411 -18.24 0.66 -0.23
C HIS A 411 -18.35 1.27 -1.64
N MET A 412 -19.48 1.93 -1.94
CA MET A 412 -19.78 2.46 -3.28
C MET A 412 -19.83 3.99 -3.40
N MET A 413 -19.43 4.77 -2.40
CA MET A 413 -19.58 6.24 -2.44
C MET A 413 -18.88 6.90 -3.64
N SER A 414 -17.70 6.42 -4.04
CA SER A 414 -16.98 6.94 -5.22
C SER A 414 -17.71 6.67 -6.55
N TRP A 415 -18.52 5.62 -6.62
CA TRP A 415 -19.29 5.24 -7.80
C TRP A 415 -20.42 6.25 -8.05
N GLY A 416 -21.05 6.70 -6.97
CA GLY A 416 -22.14 7.69 -6.99
C GLY A 416 -21.72 9.07 -7.50
N GLN A 417 -20.42 9.36 -7.55
CA GLN A 417 -19.89 10.59 -8.15
C GLN A 417 -20.11 10.61 -9.67
N GLY A 418 -20.04 9.44 -10.32
CA GLY A 418 -20.31 9.25 -11.75
C GLY A 418 -21.78 8.91 -12.03
N HIS A 419 -22.30 7.95 -11.26
CA HIS A 419 -23.59 7.31 -11.50
C HIS A 419 -24.45 7.30 -10.22
N PRO A 420 -24.96 8.46 -9.76
CA PRO A 420 -25.74 8.54 -8.53
C PRO A 420 -27.05 7.73 -8.58
N GLU A 421 -27.54 7.37 -9.78
CA GLU A 421 -28.78 6.63 -9.98
C GLU A 421 -28.76 5.19 -9.47
N ILE A 422 -27.57 4.59 -9.31
CA ILE A 422 -27.41 3.19 -8.83
C ILE A 422 -27.33 3.09 -7.31
N LEU A 423 -27.11 4.21 -6.60
CA LEU A 423 -27.02 4.25 -5.14
C LEU A 423 -28.35 4.62 -4.50
N THR A 424 -28.52 4.20 -3.24
CA THR A 424 -29.68 4.62 -2.45
C THR A 424 -29.50 6.05 -1.98
N ARG A 425 -30.49 6.91 -2.24
CA ARG A 425 -30.58 8.21 -1.59
C ARG A 425 -31.03 8.03 -0.15
N CYS A 426 -30.22 8.46 0.81
CA CYS A 426 -30.58 8.39 2.22
C CYS A 426 -31.22 9.70 2.70
N TYR A 427 -32.08 9.60 3.72
CA TYR A 427 -32.80 10.73 4.29
C TYR A 427 -32.48 10.85 5.79
N PRO A 428 -32.02 12.04 6.26
CA PRO A 428 -31.77 12.27 7.68
C PRO A 428 -33.00 11.99 8.55
N THR A 429 -32.79 11.37 9.70
CA THR A 429 -33.83 11.14 10.71
C THR A 429 -33.49 11.84 12.02
N SER A 430 -34.44 11.96 12.94
CA SER A 430 -34.17 12.55 14.27
C SER A 430 -33.10 11.81 15.06
N PHE A 431 -32.88 10.53 14.76
CA PHE A 431 -31.86 9.69 15.40
C PHE A 431 -30.52 9.68 14.64
N GLN A 432 -30.53 10.10 13.37
CA GLN A 432 -29.37 10.12 12.46
C GLN A 432 -29.42 11.39 11.60
N PRO A 433 -29.11 12.55 12.18
CA PRO A 433 -29.16 13.83 11.46
C PRO A 433 -28.07 13.94 10.39
N ASP A 434 -26.96 13.22 10.54
CA ASP A 434 -25.75 13.34 9.70
C ASP A 434 -25.58 12.17 8.71
N ILE A 435 -26.67 11.49 8.32
CA ILE A 435 -26.58 10.40 7.34
C ILE A 435 -26.15 10.95 5.97
N TYR A 436 -25.25 10.22 5.29
CA TYR A 436 -24.79 10.56 3.95
C TYR A 436 -25.96 10.69 2.97
N HIS A 437 -25.83 11.57 1.98
CA HIS A 437 -26.89 11.77 0.98
C HIS A 437 -27.08 10.57 0.04
N LEU A 438 -25.99 9.84 -0.21
CA LEU A 438 -26.00 8.56 -0.92
C LEU A 438 -25.40 7.50 0.02
N GLY A 439 -25.83 6.25 -0.12
CA GLY A 439 -25.32 5.12 0.65
C GLY A 439 -25.11 3.91 -0.24
N PRO A 440 -25.36 2.68 0.26
CA PRO A 440 -25.17 1.45 -0.51
C PRO A 440 -25.97 1.44 -1.82
N ALA A 441 -25.61 0.52 -2.72
CA ALA A 441 -26.38 0.25 -3.95
C ALA A 441 -27.89 0.19 -3.66
N ASN A 442 -28.73 0.64 -4.59
CA ASN A 442 -30.17 0.51 -4.43
C ASN A 442 -30.64 -0.86 -4.95
N PRO A 443 -31.00 -1.81 -4.06
CA PRO A 443 -31.37 -3.17 -4.46
C PRO A 443 -32.78 -3.26 -5.07
N ALA A 444 -33.60 -2.21 -4.91
CA ALA A 444 -34.97 -2.16 -5.42
C ALA A 444 -35.05 -1.80 -6.92
N ARG A 445 -33.94 -1.35 -7.53
CA ARG A 445 -33.92 -0.83 -8.90
C ARG A 445 -33.28 -1.80 -9.89
N GLU A 446 -34.02 -2.15 -10.95
CA GLU A 446 -33.51 -2.93 -12.08
C GLU A 446 -32.39 -2.22 -12.86
N THR A 447 -32.34 -0.88 -12.80
CA THR A 447 -31.25 -0.11 -13.40
C THR A 447 -29.90 -0.41 -12.74
N THR A 448 -29.89 -0.70 -11.43
CA THR A 448 -28.67 -1.10 -10.70
C THR A 448 -28.11 -2.40 -11.28
N TYR A 449 -28.94 -3.42 -11.44
CA TYR A 449 -28.51 -4.72 -11.99
C TYR A 449 -28.14 -4.64 -13.49
N THR A 450 -28.86 -3.82 -14.26
CA THR A 450 -28.51 -3.59 -15.68
C THR A 450 -27.16 -2.89 -15.83
N PHE A 451 -26.85 -1.94 -14.93
CA PHE A 451 -25.54 -1.30 -14.87
C PHE A 451 -24.45 -2.30 -14.51
N MET A 452 -24.64 -3.09 -13.44
CA MET A 452 -23.67 -4.08 -12.98
C MET A 452 -23.36 -5.13 -14.03
N ARG A 453 -24.37 -5.62 -14.75
CA ARG A 453 -24.16 -6.54 -15.88
C ARG A 453 -23.21 -5.97 -16.93
N LYS A 454 -23.45 -4.75 -17.41
CA LYS A 454 -22.61 -4.12 -18.43
C LYS A 454 -21.19 -3.87 -17.93
N LEU A 455 -21.06 -3.45 -16.67
CA LEU A 455 -19.75 -3.21 -16.08
C LEU A 455 -18.96 -4.53 -15.94
N PHE A 456 -19.60 -5.60 -15.44
CA PHE A 456 -18.96 -6.90 -15.36
C PHE A 456 -18.65 -7.50 -16.73
N GLU A 457 -19.47 -7.29 -17.76
CA GLU A 457 -19.16 -7.67 -19.15
C GLU A 457 -17.85 -7.05 -19.65
N GLU A 458 -17.57 -5.81 -19.25
CA GLU A 458 -16.29 -5.16 -19.55
C GLU A 458 -15.15 -5.73 -18.70
N ILE A 459 -15.31 -5.78 -17.38
CA ILE A 459 -14.24 -6.21 -16.47
C ILE A 459 -13.80 -7.64 -16.79
N ARG A 460 -14.74 -8.52 -17.14
CA ARG A 460 -14.49 -9.93 -17.48
C ARG A 460 -13.83 -10.13 -18.85
N GLN A 461 -13.81 -9.11 -19.71
CA GLN A 461 -12.96 -9.13 -20.91
C GLN A 461 -11.48 -8.91 -20.56
N LEU A 462 -11.19 -8.21 -19.46
CA LEU A 462 -9.83 -7.95 -18.99
C LEU A 462 -9.37 -9.05 -18.02
N PHE A 463 -10.12 -9.29 -16.95
CA PHE A 463 -9.79 -10.25 -15.91
C PHE A 463 -10.37 -11.62 -16.27
N ALA A 464 -9.50 -12.54 -16.69
CA ALA A 464 -9.89 -13.88 -17.16
C ALA A 464 -9.91 -14.97 -16.08
N ASP A 465 -9.57 -14.65 -14.82
CA ASP A 465 -9.58 -15.65 -13.74
C ASP A 465 -10.99 -16.24 -13.54
N GLU A 466 -11.09 -17.50 -13.12
CA GLU A 466 -12.38 -18.15 -12.87
C GLU A 466 -13.18 -17.43 -11.76
N TYR A 467 -12.48 -16.78 -10.83
CA TYR A 467 -13.08 -16.16 -9.67
C TYR A 467 -13.17 -14.63 -9.78
N PHE A 468 -14.20 -14.07 -9.17
CA PHE A 468 -14.47 -12.64 -9.07
C PHE A 468 -14.96 -12.33 -7.65
N HIS A 469 -14.33 -11.37 -6.97
CA HIS A 469 -14.75 -10.96 -5.63
C HIS A 469 -15.79 -9.84 -5.74
N VAL A 470 -16.94 -10.00 -5.09
CA VAL A 470 -18.02 -8.98 -5.11
C VAL A 470 -18.17 -8.24 -3.80
N GLY A 471 -17.31 -8.57 -2.82
CA GLY A 471 -17.30 -8.01 -1.49
C GLY A 471 -18.54 -8.42 -0.70
N GLY A 472 -19.36 -7.45 -0.33
CA GLY A 472 -20.60 -7.66 0.41
C GLY A 472 -20.46 -7.53 1.92
N ASP A 473 -19.38 -6.90 2.39
CA ASP A 473 -19.07 -6.60 3.79
C ASP A 473 -19.70 -5.28 4.26
N GLU A 474 -19.76 -5.13 5.60
CA GLU A 474 -20.09 -3.90 6.34
C GLU A 474 -21.30 -3.07 5.85
N VAL A 475 -22.31 -3.70 5.24
CA VAL A 475 -23.46 -2.98 4.67
C VAL A 475 -24.30 -2.30 5.76
N ARG A 476 -24.26 -0.97 5.77
CA ARG A 476 -25.03 -0.13 6.71
C ARG A 476 -26.50 0.02 6.30
N PHE A 477 -27.38 -0.78 6.90
CA PHE A 477 -28.82 -0.80 6.61
C PHE A 477 -29.58 0.50 6.90
N GLN A 478 -28.98 1.43 7.67
CA GLN A 478 -29.58 2.70 8.04
C GLN A 478 -30.04 3.52 6.82
N CYS A 479 -29.23 3.55 5.75
CA CYS A 479 -29.58 4.29 4.53
C CYS A 479 -30.81 3.69 3.85
N TRP A 480 -30.84 2.36 3.68
CA TRP A 480 -32.00 1.64 3.14
C TRP A 480 -33.25 1.87 3.99
N ASN A 481 -33.12 1.82 5.31
CA ASN A 481 -34.23 2.08 6.23
C ASN A 481 -34.77 3.51 6.16
N SER A 482 -33.98 4.47 5.69
CA SER A 482 -34.46 5.86 5.51
C SER A 482 -35.23 6.07 4.20
N ASN A 483 -35.24 5.08 3.29
CA ASN A 483 -35.70 5.25 1.92
C ASN A 483 -37.03 4.51 1.66
N GLU A 484 -38.06 5.27 1.29
CA GLU A 484 -39.43 4.77 1.05
C GLU A 484 -39.52 3.77 -0.14
N GLU A 485 -38.74 3.97 -1.21
CA GLU A 485 -38.71 3.05 -2.35
C GLU A 485 -38.20 1.67 -1.92
N VAL A 486 -37.16 1.64 -1.07
CA VAL A 486 -36.60 0.41 -0.53
C VAL A 486 -37.61 -0.28 0.39
N HIS A 487 -38.30 0.46 1.28
CA HIS A 487 -39.37 -0.10 2.11
C HIS A 487 -40.50 -0.72 1.28
N GLN A 488 -40.97 -0.02 0.25
CA GLN A 488 -42.01 -0.54 -0.64
C GLN A 488 -41.58 -1.82 -1.35
N PHE A 489 -40.32 -1.88 -1.78
CA PHE A 489 -39.75 -3.09 -2.38
C PHE A 489 -39.66 -4.25 -1.38
N MET A 490 -39.19 -4.00 -0.15
CA MET A 490 -39.16 -5.01 0.91
C MET A 490 -40.55 -5.58 1.18
N VAL A 491 -41.59 -4.74 1.26
CA VAL A 491 -42.97 -5.20 1.41
C VAL A 491 -43.42 -6.07 0.23
N GLN A 492 -43.05 -5.71 -1.00
CA GLN A 492 -43.39 -6.50 -2.21
C GLN A 492 -42.70 -7.86 -2.22
N GLN A 493 -41.44 -7.94 -1.75
CA GLN A 493 -40.68 -9.19 -1.65
C GLN A 493 -41.03 -10.02 -0.41
N GLY A 494 -41.80 -9.45 0.53
CA GLY A 494 -42.17 -10.11 1.78
C GLY A 494 -41.08 -10.07 2.86
N PHE A 495 -40.08 -9.19 2.75
CA PHE A 495 -39.05 -9.02 3.76
C PHE A 495 -39.58 -8.24 4.97
N PRO A 496 -39.29 -8.66 6.22
CA PRO A 496 -39.78 -7.98 7.41
C PRO A 496 -39.09 -6.63 7.61
N ASN A 497 -39.81 -5.60 8.08
CA ASN A 497 -39.19 -4.32 8.44
C ASN A 497 -38.42 -4.42 9.77
N SER A 498 -37.24 -5.01 9.71
CA SER A 498 -36.34 -5.29 10.84
C SER A 498 -34.91 -5.45 10.32
N THR A 499 -33.91 -5.48 11.20
CA THR A 499 -32.52 -5.79 10.82
C THR A 499 -32.43 -7.06 9.97
N GLN A 500 -33.22 -8.09 10.31
CA GLN A 500 -33.26 -9.32 9.54
C GLN A 500 -33.72 -9.09 8.09
N GLY A 501 -34.78 -8.33 7.87
CA GLY A 501 -35.25 -8.14 6.48
C GLY A 501 -34.33 -7.27 5.64
N PHE A 502 -33.52 -6.40 6.26
CA PHE A 502 -32.45 -5.72 5.53
C PHE A 502 -31.28 -6.66 5.19
N ALA A 503 -30.97 -7.62 6.07
CA ALA A 503 -30.04 -8.71 5.75
C ALA A 503 -30.58 -9.59 4.61
N ASP A 504 -31.88 -9.92 4.62
CA ASP A 504 -32.55 -10.65 3.52
C ASP A 504 -32.48 -9.85 2.20
N LEU A 505 -32.61 -8.53 2.27
CA LEU A 505 -32.48 -7.62 1.13
C LEU A 505 -31.05 -7.57 0.58
N GLN A 506 -30.03 -7.58 1.45
CA GLN A 506 -28.63 -7.71 1.05
C GLN A 506 -28.38 -9.07 0.37
N GLY A 507 -28.90 -10.16 0.94
CA GLY A 507 -28.84 -11.49 0.35
C GLY A 507 -29.52 -11.55 -1.02
N TYR A 508 -30.68 -10.89 -1.19
CA TYR A 508 -31.34 -10.73 -2.48
C TYR A 508 -30.45 -10.03 -3.51
N TYR A 509 -29.82 -8.92 -3.12
CA TYR A 509 -28.91 -8.17 -3.99
C TYR A 509 -27.73 -9.02 -4.44
N ILE A 510 -27.02 -9.64 -3.49
CA ILE A 510 -25.81 -10.44 -3.80
C ILE A 510 -26.16 -11.63 -4.67
N ARG A 511 -27.25 -12.35 -4.39
CA ARG A 511 -27.71 -13.45 -5.25
C ARG A 511 -27.92 -13.00 -6.69
N ARG A 512 -28.57 -11.85 -6.89
CA ARG A 512 -28.78 -11.26 -8.22
C ARG A 512 -27.46 -10.87 -8.90
N ILE A 513 -26.48 -10.38 -8.15
CA ILE A 513 -25.14 -10.06 -8.65
C ILE A 513 -24.38 -11.33 -9.06
N LEU A 514 -24.41 -12.38 -8.24
CA LEU A 514 -23.82 -13.67 -8.56
C LEU A 514 -24.46 -14.29 -9.80
N GLU A 515 -25.79 -14.28 -9.91
CA GLU A 515 -26.52 -14.72 -11.11
C GLU A 515 -26.08 -13.97 -12.39
N ILE A 516 -25.76 -12.68 -12.28
CA ILE A 516 -25.21 -11.88 -13.39
C ILE A 516 -23.79 -12.33 -13.70
N LEU A 517 -22.92 -12.48 -12.71
CA LEU A 517 -21.53 -12.89 -12.90
C LEU A 517 -21.42 -14.29 -13.51
N HIS A 518 -22.25 -15.23 -13.05
CA HIS A 518 -22.40 -16.57 -13.62
C HIS A 518 -22.90 -16.57 -15.07
N GLN A 519 -23.19 -15.42 -15.69
CA GLN A 519 -23.53 -15.32 -17.11
C GLN A 519 -22.42 -14.63 -17.92
N VAL A 520 -21.33 -14.23 -17.26
CA VAL A 520 -20.34 -13.31 -17.83
C VAL A 520 -18.89 -13.72 -17.45
N PRO A 521 -18.29 -14.74 -18.09
CA PRO A 521 -18.91 -15.91 -18.74
C PRO A 521 -19.45 -16.95 -17.73
N GLU A 522 -20.13 -17.99 -18.22
CA GLU A 522 -20.76 -19.06 -17.40
C GLU A 522 -19.84 -19.78 -16.42
N THR A 523 -18.52 -19.71 -16.64
CA THR A 523 -17.51 -20.30 -15.76
C THR A 523 -17.16 -19.42 -14.56
N THR A 524 -17.64 -18.18 -14.50
CA THR A 524 -17.28 -17.24 -13.44
C THR A 524 -17.94 -17.63 -12.13
N ARG A 525 -17.14 -17.67 -11.05
CA ARG A 525 -17.60 -17.95 -9.69
C ARG A 525 -17.37 -16.74 -8.79
N GLY A 526 -18.27 -16.54 -7.84
CA GLY A 526 -18.17 -15.47 -6.86
C GLY A 526 -17.31 -15.82 -5.65
N ILE A 527 -16.65 -14.80 -5.11
CA ILE A 527 -16.15 -14.78 -3.74
C ILE A 527 -16.87 -13.63 -3.01
N VAL A 528 -17.32 -13.90 -1.79
CA VAL A 528 -18.00 -12.93 -0.93
C VAL A 528 -17.31 -12.90 0.44
N TRP A 529 -17.32 -11.75 1.10
CA TRP A 529 -16.96 -11.67 2.51
C TRP A 529 -17.98 -12.41 3.38
N GLN A 530 -17.57 -12.78 4.60
CA GLN A 530 -18.33 -13.67 5.47
C GLN A 530 -19.74 -13.18 5.84
N GLU A 531 -19.98 -11.87 5.85
CA GLU A 531 -21.26 -11.29 6.25
C GLU A 531 -22.42 -11.82 5.41
N ILE A 532 -22.17 -12.17 4.15
CA ILE A 532 -23.18 -12.77 3.29
C ILE A 532 -23.58 -14.14 3.83
N PHE A 533 -22.61 -14.98 4.21
CA PHE A 533 -22.88 -16.26 4.84
C PHE A 533 -23.56 -16.09 6.20
N ASP A 534 -23.05 -15.20 7.05
CA ASP A 534 -23.60 -14.89 8.37
C ASP A 534 -25.08 -14.50 8.29
N ASN A 535 -25.43 -13.62 7.35
CA ASN A 535 -26.80 -13.16 7.15
C ASN A 535 -27.74 -14.31 6.72
N PHE A 536 -27.30 -15.19 5.81
CA PHE A 536 -28.09 -16.37 5.41
C PHE A 536 -28.13 -17.47 6.48
N GLU A 537 -27.12 -17.59 7.33
CA GLU A 537 -27.17 -18.50 8.47
C GLU A 537 -28.30 -18.11 9.43
N ILE A 538 -28.45 -16.80 9.70
CA ILE A 538 -29.52 -16.29 10.57
C ILE A 538 -30.91 -16.59 10.00
N THR A 539 -31.10 -16.54 8.67
CA THR A 539 -32.38 -16.89 8.03
C THR A 539 -32.67 -18.39 8.02
N GLY A 540 -31.62 -19.22 8.14
CA GLY A 540 -31.70 -20.67 7.94
C GLY A 540 -31.95 -21.07 6.48
N ASP A 541 -31.85 -20.13 5.53
CA ASP A 541 -32.05 -20.38 4.10
C ASP A 541 -30.76 -20.13 3.31
N LEU A 542 -29.87 -21.11 3.35
CA LEU A 542 -28.64 -21.14 2.55
C LEU A 542 -28.90 -21.51 1.08
N THR A 543 -30.15 -21.78 0.66
CA THR A 543 -30.44 -22.20 -0.73
C THR A 543 -30.28 -21.06 -1.74
N GLY A 544 -30.24 -19.82 -1.24
CA GLY A 544 -30.02 -18.61 -2.05
C GLY A 544 -28.57 -18.39 -2.48
N LEU A 545 -27.60 -19.11 -1.93
CA LEU A 545 -26.18 -18.99 -2.28
C LEU A 545 -25.72 -20.29 -2.94
N ASN A 546 -25.10 -20.19 -4.12
CA ASN A 546 -24.63 -21.38 -4.83
C ASN A 546 -23.39 -21.94 -4.11
N LEU A 547 -23.34 -23.25 -3.91
CA LEU A 547 -22.22 -23.97 -3.25
C LEU A 547 -20.87 -23.80 -3.97
N ASP A 548 -20.86 -23.28 -5.20
CA ASP A 548 -19.63 -22.90 -5.89
C ASP A 548 -19.05 -21.55 -5.44
N THR A 549 -19.81 -20.76 -4.68
CA THR A 549 -19.36 -19.50 -4.06
C THR A 549 -18.35 -19.80 -2.97
N ILE A 550 -17.29 -19.01 -2.91
CA ILE A 550 -16.31 -19.08 -1.82
C ILE A 550 -16.65 -18.03 -0.77
N ILE A 551 -16.63 -18.44 0.51
CA ILE A 551 -16.77 -17.54 1.65
C ILE A 551 -15.38 -17.12 2.13
N HIS A 552 -15.15 -15.82 2.22
CA HIS A 552 -13.89 -15.24 2.68
C HIS A 552 -14.04 -14.75 4.12
N VAL A 553 -13.45 -15.49 5.05
CA VAL A 553 -13.56 -15.29 6.51
C VAL A 553 -12.52 -14.29 6.99
N TRP A 554 -12.94 -13.18 7.59
CA TRP A 554 -12.08 -12.05 7.92
C TRP A 554 -12.30 -11.46 9.31
N GLU A 555 -13.47 -11.67 9.93
CA GLU A 555 -13.74 -11.07 11.24
C GLU A 555 -12.83 -11.67 12.30
N TRP A 556 -12.11 -10.80 13.01
CA TRP A 556 -11.15 -11.17 14.05
C TRP A 556 -11.64 -10.85 15.47
N ASN A 557 -12.68 -10.02 15.59
CA ASN A 557 -13.22 -9.54 16.87
C ASN A 557 -14.71 -9.85 17.06
N ASP A 558 -15.22 -10.86 16.37
CA ASP A 558 -16.62 -11.23 16.48
C ASP A 558 -16.97 -11.71 17.90
N THR A 559 -17.74 -10.86 18.58
CA THR A 559 -18.16 -11.04 19.98
C THR A 559 -19.14 -12.20 20.18
N ARG A 560 -19.66 -12.81 19.10
CA ARG A 560 -20.47 -14.04 19.18
C ARG A 560 -19.67 -15.23 19.71
N TYR A 561 -18.35 -15.21 19.55
CA TYR A 561 -17.46 -16.34 19.89
C TYR A 561 -16.46 -16.00 21.00
N GLN A 562 -15.95 -17.03 21.68
CA GLN A 562 -14.84 -16.90 22.64
C GLN A 562 -13.54 -17.40 22.01
N GLY A 563 -12.44 -16.66 22.20
CA GLY A 563 -11.14 -16.99 21.60
C GLY A 563 -11.02 -16.43 20.19
N GLU A 564 -10.38 -17.18 19.29
CA GLU A 564 -10.20 -16.80 17.88
C GLU A 564 -11.49 -17.07 17.08
N PRO A 565 -12.25 -16.04 16.66
CA PRO A 565 -13.58 -16.22 16.08
C PRO A 565 -13.61 -17.05 14.80
N PHE A 566 -12.54 -16.95 13.99
CA PHE A 566 -12.44 -17.66 12.73
C PHE A 566 -12.58 -19.18 12.88
N ARG A 567 -12.25 -19.76 14.04
CA ARG A 567 -12.33 -21.21 14.25
C ARG A 567 -13.76 -21.72 14.14
N GLU A 568 -14.70 -21.04 14.80
CA GLU A 568 -16.12 -21.39 14.76
C GLU A 568 -16.70 -21.10 13.38
N GLU A 569 -16.33 -19.96 12.79
CA GLU A 569 -16.82 -19.54 11.48
C GLU A 569 -16.39 -20.50 10.36
N MET A 570 -15.10 -20.87 10.33
CA MET A 570 -14.59 -21.87 9.39
C MET A 570 -15.27 -23.24 9.56
N ALA A 571 -15.58 -23.64 10.80
CA ALA A 571 -16.31 -24.89 11.05
C ALA A 571 -17.73 -24.86 10.48
N LYS A 572 -18.45 -23.74 10.65
CA LYS A 572 -19.81 -23.52 10.14
C LYS A 572 -19.87 -23.45 8.63
N VAL A 573 -19.04 -22.60 8.02
CA VAL A 573 -18.96 -22.41 6.56
C VAL A 573 -18.70 -23.75 5.87
N THR A 574 -17.72 -24.51 6.37
CA THR A 574 -17.38 -25.82 5.78
C THR A 574 -18.41 -26.90 6.12
N ALA A 575 -19.07 -26.86 7.28
CA ALA A 575 -20.20 -27.76 7.59
C ALA A 575 -21.37 -27.56 6.64
N ALA A 576 -21.61 -26.32 6.22
CA ALA A 576 -22.61 -25.97 5.22
C ALA A 576 -22.23 -26.37 3.78
N GLY A 577 -21.01 -26.87 3.57
CA GLY A 577 -20.53 -27.37 2.28
C GLY A 577 -19.84 -26.32 1.39
N TYR A 578 -19.65 -25.10 1.89
CA TYR A 578 -18.97 -24.04 1.15
C TYR A 578 -17.45 -24.17 1.23
N LYS A 579 -16.79 -23.72 0.17
CA LYS A 579 -15.35 -23.50 0.18
C LYS A 579 -15.03 -22.24 0.98
N ALA A 580 -13.91 -22.25 1.70
CA ALA A 580 -13.51 -21.17 2.57
C ALA A 580 -12.07 -20.67 2.29
N ILE A 581 -11.88 -19.36 2.43
CA ILE A 581 -10.57 -18.68 2.46
C ILE A 581 -10.47 -17.96 3.80
N LEU A 582 -9.32 -18.07 4.48
CA LEU A 582 -9.07 -17.41 5.77
C LEU A 582 -8.22 -16.14 5.63
N SER A 583 -8.66 -15.05 6.26
CA SER A 583 -7.90 -13.81 6.43
C SER A 583 -7.98 -13.19 7.82
N SER A 584 -8.84 -13.68 8.74
CA SER A 584 -9.06 -13.05 10.05
C SER A 584 -7.80 -12.77 10.85
N CYS A 585 -6.86 -13.72 10.85
CA CYS A 585 -5.59 -13.60 11.55
C CYS A 585 -4.47 -13.02 10.68
N TYR A 586 -4.74 -12.59 9.44
CA TYR A 586 -3.73 -12.15 8.45
C TYR A 586 -3.88 -10.68 8.03
N TYR A 587 -4.38 -9.84 8.92
CA TYR A 587 -4.46 -8.39 8.71
C TYR A 587 -3.10 -7.74 8.93
N LEU A 588 -2.45 -7.36 7.83
CA LEU A 588 -1.15 -6.70 7.83
C LEU A 588 -1.28 -5.18 7.95
N ASN A 589 -2.47 -4.61 7.78
CA ASN A 589 -2.70 -3.18 8.04
C ASN A 589 -2.57 -2.87 9.54
N ASP A 590 -2.93 -3.80 10.42
CA ASP A 590 -2.66 -3.68 11.85
C ASP A 590 -1.15 -3.82 12.12
N ILE A 591 -0.61 -2.87 12.88
CA ILE A 591 0.81 -2.79 13.18
C ILE A 591 1.02 -2.67 14.68
N SER A 592 1.92 -3.50 15.20
CA SER A 592 2.36 -3.45 16.59
C SER A 592 3.88 -3.28 16.67
N TYR A 593 4.36 -2.75 17.78
CA TYR A 593 5.80 -2.63 17.99
C TYR A 593 6.43 -4.02 18.20
N GLY A 594 7.49 -4.32 17.44
CA GLY A 594 8.31 -5.52 17.62
C GLY A 594 8.15 -6.57 16.51
N ARG A 595 8.41 -7.84 16.87
CA ARG A 595 8.23 -8.99 15.97
C ARG A 595 6.77 -9.42 15.98
N ASP A 596 5.98 -8.93 15.04
CA ASP A 596 4.55 -9.23 14.92
C ASP A 596 4.25 -10.43 13.99
N TRP A 597 5.18 -10.79 13.10
CA TRP A 597 4.98 -11.90 12.15
C TRP A 597 4.73 -13.30 12.74
N PRO A 598 5.20 -13.68 13.95
CA PRO A 598 4.94 -15.02 14.50
C PRO A 598 3.44 -15.34 14.59
N GLN A 599 2.59 -14.37 14.91
CA GLN A 599 1.13 -14.59 14.97
C GLN A 599 0.55 -15.03 13.62
N TYR A 600 1.07 -14.47 12.52
CA TYR A 600 0.69 -14.85 11.15
C TYR A 600 1.26 -16.21 10.78
N TYR A 601 2.44 -16.56 11.29
CA TYR A 601 3.03 -17.87 11.05
C TYR A 601 2.27 -18.97 11.81
N GLU A 602 1.78 -18.69 13.01
CA GLU A 602 1.14 -19.67 13.90
C GLU A 602 -0.33 -19.91 13.56
N CYS A 603 -1.00 -18.98 12.88
CA CYS A 603 -2.39 -19.16 12.46
C CYS A 603 -2.53 -20.19 11.32
N ASP A 604 -3.11 -21.35 11.60
CA ASP A 604 -3.37 -22.42 10.60
C ASP A 604 -4.84 -22.39 10.13
N PRO A 605 -5.13 -22.29 8.82
CA PRO A 605 -6.49 -22.39 8.29
C PRO A 605 -7.23 -23.70 8.64
N HIS A 606 -6.51 -24.76 9.01
CA HIS A 606 -7.11 -26.01 9.51
C HIS A 606 -7.31 -26.05 11.03
N ASP A 607 -7.01 -25.00 11.78
CA ASP A 607 -7.16 -24.98 13.25
C ASP A 607 -8.60 -24.71 13.70
N PHE A 608 -9.50 -25.64 13.39
CA PHE A 608 -10.90 -25.64 13.86
C PHE A 608 -11.42 -27.05 14.07
N GLN A 609 -12.54 -27.22 14.78
CA GLN A 609 -13.17 -28.54 14.94
C GLN A 609 -13.96 -28.90 13.68
N GLY A 610 -13.58 -29.97 12.99
CA GLY A 610 -14.26 -30.43 11.77
C GLY A 610 -13.69 -31.73 11.21
N THR A 611 -14.44 -32.38 10.33
CA THR A 611 -14.04 -33.60 9.61
C THR A 611 -12.99 -33.31 8.53
N GLU A 612 -12.27 -34.34 8.08
CA GLU A 612 -11.33 -34.21 6.95
C GLU A 612 -12.00 -33.68 5.66
N ALA A 613 -13.27 -34.06 5.41
CA ALA A 613 -14.03 -33.55 4.28
C ALA A 613 -14.28 -32.03 4.39
N GLN A 614 -14.54 -31.52 5.60
CA GLN A 614 -14.65 -30.08 5.85
C GLN A 614 -13.29 -29.39 5.67
N LYS A 615 -12.19 -29.99 6.13
CA LYS A 615 -10.84 -29.45 5.91
C LYS A 615 -10.49 -29.34 4.42
N GLN A 616 -10.92 -30.29 3.59
CA GLN A 616 -10.71 -30.25 2.14
C GLN A 616 -11.45 -29.10 1.42
N LEU A 617 -12.45 -28.48 2.06
CA LEU A 617 -13.13 -27.29 1.53
C LEU A 617 -12.34 -26.00 1.79
N VAL A 618 -11.32 -26.04 2.64
CA VAL A 618 -10.45 -24.89 2.91
C VAL A 618 -9.49 -24.72 1.74
N MET A 619 -9.69 -23.65 0.96
CA MET A 619 -8.89 -23.36 -0.23
C MET A 619 -7.52 -22.78 0.13
N GLY A 620 -7.39 -22.19 1.32
CA GLY A 620 -6.18 -21.57 1.84
C GLY A 620 -6.51 -20.27 2.57
N GLY A 621 -5.74 -19.22 2.30
CA GLY A 621 -5.90 -17.94 2.96
C GLY A 621 -5.30 -16.78 2.19
N GLU A 622 -5.58 -15.57 2.66
CA GLU A 622 -4.99 -14.35 2.12
C GLU A 622 -4.47 -13.41 3.20
N ALA A 623 -3.28 -12.86 2.97
CA ALA A 623 -2.81 -11.73 3.74
C ALA A 623 -3.48 -10.45 3.24
N CYS A 624 -4.14 -9.69 4.12
CA CYS A 624 -4.85 -8.48 3.75
C CYS A 624 -4.05 -7.24 4.15
N LEU A 625 -3.84 -6.34 3.19
CA LEU A 625 -3.29 -5.01 3.47
C LEU A 625 -4.26 -3.93 2.99
N TRP A 626 -5.23 -3.63 3.86
CA TRP A 626 -6.08 -2.45 3.74
C TRP A 626 -5.26 -1.15 3.77
N ALA A 627 -5.70 -0.16 3.01
CA ALA A 627 -4.89 1.00 2.68
C ALA A 627 -5.37 2.31 3.31
N GLU A 628 -6.04 2.29 4.46
CA GLU A 628 -6.42 3.52 5.18
C GLU A 628 -5.19 4.37 5.56
N TRP A 629 -4.07 3.71 5.83
CA TRP A 629 -2.81 4.33 6.26
C TRP A 629 -1.61 3.83 5.44
N VAL A 630 -1.88 3.26 4.26
CA VAL A 630 -0.87 2.63 3.41
C VAL A 630 -0.91 3.26 2.03
N ASP A 631 0.22 3.74 1.56
CA ASP A 631 0.39 4.17 0.17
C ASP A 631 1.74 3.67 -0.37
N SER A 632 2.14 4.16 -1.53
CA SER A 632 3.42 3.77 -2.15
C SER A 632 4.67 3.98 -1.26
N THR A 633 4.61 4.86 -0.25
CA THR A 633 5.75 5.16 0.62
C THR A 633 6.03 4.06 1.65
N ASN A 634 5.01 3.30 2.06
CA ASN A 634 5.12 2.28 3.10
C ASN A 634 4.53 0.91 2.71
N PHE A 635 3.89 0.78 1.55
CA PHE A 635 3.26 -0.46 1.06
C PHE A 635 4.17 -1.69 1.12
N ILE A 636 5.32 -1.67 0.44
CA ILE A 636 6.25 -2.81 0.40
C ILE A 636 6.87 -3.15 1.76
N PRO A 637 7.44 -2.21 2.53
CA PRO A 637 8.02 -2.54 3.84
C PRO A 637 6.95 -3.00 4.84
N ARG A 638 5.72 -2.47 4.77
CA ARG A 638 4.61 -2.96 5.60
C ARG A 638 4.23 -4.38 5.19
N MET A 639 4.19 -4.70 3.90
CA MET A 639 3.84 -6.03 3.41
C MET A 639 4.92 -7.08 3.74
N TRP A 640 6.19 -6.79 3.45
CA TRP A 640 7.27 -7.77 3.44
C TRP A 640 8.33 -7.48 4.51
N PRO A 641 8.80 -8.51 5.25
CA PRO A 641 8.58 -9.94 5.02
C PRO A 641 7.40 -10.52 5.83
N ARG A 642 6.49 -9.71 6.39
CA ARG A 642 5.36 -10.22 7.20
C ARG A 642 4.49 -11.20 6.40
N ALA A 643 4.19 -10.89 5.14
CA ALA A 643 3.48 -11.79 4.24
C ALA A 643 4.28 -13.08 3.89
N SER A 644 5.59 -13.12 4.09
CA SER A 644 6.38 -14.37 3.95
C SER A 644 6.00 -15.40 5.02
N ALA A 645 5.54 -14.96 6.19
CA ALA A 645 5.06 -15.86 7.24
C ALA A 645 3.79 -16.59 6.80
N VAL A 646 2.82 -15.83 6.29
CA VAL A 646 1.57 -16.36 5.70
C VAL A 646 1.89 -17.28 4.52
N ALA A 647 2.83 -16.89 3.66
CA ALA A 647 3.22 -17.67 2.51
C ALA A 647 3.75 -19.07 2.88
N GLU A 648 4.62 -19.17 3.89
CA GLU A 648 5.13 -20.45 4.34
C GLU A 648 4.05 -21.30 5.01
N ARG A 649 3.18 -20.68 5.83
CA ARG A 649 2.06 -21.37 6.47
C ARG A 649 1.09 -21.98 5.46
N LEU A 650 0.83 -21.28 4.35
CA LEU A 650 -0.07 -21.77 3.31
C LEU A 650 0.60 -22.76 2.33
N TRP A 651 1.94 -22.80 2.30
CA TRP A 651 2.71 -23.69 1.43
C TRP A 651 3.11 -25.00 2.13
N SER A 652 3.72 -24.90 3.29
CA SER A 652 4.42 -26.00 3.95
C SER A 652 3.49 -27.02 4.60
N PRO A 653 3.99 -28.22 4.93
CA PRO A 653 3.27 -29.19 5.75
C PRO A 653 2.77 -28.59 7.07
N GLN A 654 1.68 -29.14 7.60
CA GLN A 654 1.01 -28.63 8.79
C GLN A 654 1.91 -28.53 10.03
N ASP A 655 2.81 -29.49 10.20
CA ASP A 655 3.75 -29.62 11.32
C ASP A 655 4.93 -28.62 11.24
N VAL A 656 5.12 -27.94 10.11
CA VAL A 656 6.04 -26.81 9.99
C VAL A 656 5.36 -25.57 10.59
N ALA A 657 5.45 -25.45 11.91
CA ALA A 657 4.69 -24.47 12.68
C ALA A 657 5.48 -23.70 13.76
N ASP A 658 6.75 -24.03 13.98
CA ASP A 658 7.59 -23.38 14.97
C ASP A 658 8.18 -22.07 14.42
N SER A 659 7.68 -20.94 14.94
CA SER A 659 8.11 -19.59 14.55
C SER A 659 9.56 -19.29 14.96
N GLU A 660 10.05 -19.82 16.08
CA GLU A 660 11.44 -19.63 16.49
C GLU A 660 12.39 -20.42 15.58
N ALA A 661 12.01 -21.63 15.17
CA ALA A 661 12.76 -22.40 14.16
C ALA A 661 12.71 -21.73 12.77
N ALA A 662 11.67 -20.96 12.46
CA ALA A 662 11.55 -20.23 11.20
C ALA A 662 12.33 -18.90 11.17
N SER A 663 12.59 -18.29 12.34
CA SER A 663 13.19 -16.95 12.42
C SER A 663 14.51 -16.80 11.65
N PRO A 664 15.48 -17.74 11.68
CA PRO A 664 16.71 -17.60 10.88
C PRO A 664 16.45 -17.64 9.37
N ARG A 665 15.48 -18.44 8.92
CA ARG A 665 15.09 -18.55 7.51
C ARG A 665 14.33 -17.32 7.04
N MET A 666 13.50 -16.73 7.91
CA MET A 666 12.82 -15.46 7.66
C MET A 666 13.81 -14.32 7.46
N GLU A 667 14.86 -14.23 8.29
CA GLU A 667 15.90 -13.21 8.15
C GLU A 667 16.69 -13.35 6.84
N GLU A 668 17.07 -14.58 6.47
CA GLU A 668 17.71 -14.85 5.18
C GLU A 668 16.78 -14.51 4.00
N GLN A 669 15.49 -14.85 4.08
CA GLN A 669 14.50 -14.49 3.05
C GLN A 669 14.33 -12.96 2.94
N ARG A 670 14.36 -12.23 4.07
CA ARG A 670 14.35 -10.77 4.09
C ARG A 670 15.57 -10.21 3.36
N CYS A 671 16.78 -10.66 3.68
CA CYS A 671 17.99 -10.21 3.02
C CYS A 671 18.02 -10.56 1.52
N ARG A 672 17.51 -11.73 1.16
CA ARG A 672 17.34 -12.14 -0.24
C ARG A 672 16.41 -11.20 -1.00
N MET A 673 15.29 -10.82 -0.40
CA MET A 673 14.35 -9.85 -0.97
C MET A 673 15.00 -8.46 -1.15
N VAL A 674 15.74 -7.97 -0.15
CA VAL A 674 16.50 -6.72 -0.25
C VAL A 674 17.51 -6.76 -1.41
N ARG A 675 18.30 -7.84 -1.51
CA ARG A 675 19.24 -8.07 -2.62
C ARG A 675 18.55 -8.11 -3.99
N ARG A 676 17.29 -8.54 -4.05
CA ARG A 676 16.45 -8.60 -5.26
C ARG A 676 15.65 -7.32 -5.51
N GLY A 677 15.93 -6.23 -4.80
CA GLY A 677 15.28 -4.94 -5.03
C GLY A 677 13.91 -4.78 -4.36
N ILE A 678 13.58 -5.60 -3.37
CA ILE A 678 12.38 -5.48 -2.55
C ILE A 678 12.76 -4.83 -1.20
N PRO A 679 12.28 -3.62 -0.89
CA PRO A 679 12.55 -2.96 0.40
C PRO A 679 11.77 -3.61 1.56
N ALA A 680 12.10 -4.85 1.91
CA ALA A 680 11.51 -5.60 3.01
C ALA A 680 12.02 -5.10 4.38
N GLN A 681 11.11 -4.87 5.32
CA GLN A 681 11.43 -4.35 6.66
C GLN A 681 12.28 -5.35 7.47
N PRO A 682 13.16 -4.87 8.37
CA PRO A 682 13.92 -5.75 9.27
C PRO A 682 13.03 -6.47 10.28
N GLN A 683 13.49 -7.61 10.82
CA GLN A 683 12.77 -8.40 11.84
C GLN A 683 13.28 -8.16 13.27
N GLY A 684 14.33 -7.38 13.42
CA GLY A 684 14.99 -7.07 14.68
C GLY A 684 16.35 -6.42 14.40
N PRO A 685 17.16 -6.12 15.42
CA PRO A 685 18.51 -5.61 15.21
C PRO A 685 19.37 -6.65 14.47
N SER A 686 19.76 -6.35 13.23
CA SER A 686 20.51 -7.22 12.33
C SER A 686 21.01 -6.43 11.12
N TYR A 687 21.78 -7.08 10.23
CA TYR A 687 22.23 -6.49 8.97
C TYR A 687 22.16 -7.51 7.84
N CYS A 688 22.03 -7.03 6.61
CA CYS A 688 22.24 -7.81 5.40
C CYS A 688 23.61 -7.48 4.79
N GLU A 689 24.26 -8.47 4.18
CA GLU A 689 25.50 -8.24 3.41
C GLU A 689 25.29 -7.19 2.29
N TYR A 690 24.10 -7.18 1.69
CA TYR A 690 23.65 -6.19 0.72
C TYR A 690 22.45 -5.42 1.27
N GLU A 691 22.68 -4.23 1.81
CA GLU A 691 21.60 -3.37 2.31
C GLU A 691 20.92 -2.58 1.19
N TRP A 692 19.68 -2.15 1.48
CA TRP A 692 18.89 -1.34 0.57
C TRP A 692 19.62 -0.05 0.18
N ASN A 693 19.89 0.10 -1.12
CA ASN A 693 20.46 1.32 -1.72
C ASN A 693 21.77 1.82 -1.10
N ILE A 694 22.66 0.92 -0.64
CA ILE A 694 23.95 1.33 -0.05
C ILE A 694 24.83 2.15 -1.01
N LEU A 695 24.92 1.79 -2.28
CA LEU A 695 25.60 2.52 -3.36
C LEU A 695 25.12 1.88 -4.67
N SER A 696 24.38 2.61 -5.53
CA SER A 696 23.89 2.36 -6.92
C SER A 696 24.25 1.07 -7.72
N GLN A 697 24.44 -0.07 -7.07
CA GLN A 697 24.83 -1.36 -7.60
C GLN A 697 24.24 -2.45 -6.71
N LEU A 698 22.90 -2.50 -6.62
CA LEU A 698 22.27 -3.80 -6.38
C LEU A 698 22.66 -4.68 -7.57
N PRO A 699 23.47 -5.74 -7.41
CA PRO A 699 24.06 -6.44 -8.55
C PRO A 699 23.03 -7.03 -9.53
N ASN A 700 21.79 -7.22 -9.07
CA ASN A 700 20.81 -8.07 -9.72
C ASN A 700 19.40 -7.46 -9.90
N TYR A 701 19.12 -6.22 -9.49
CA TYR A 701 17.83 -5.59 -9.83
C TYR A 701 17.91 -4.97 -11.23
N ARG A 702 17.66 -5.79 -12.24
CA ARG A 702 17.16 -5.30 -13.54
C ARG A 702 15.65 -5.46 -13.49
N PRO A 703 14.86 -4.37 -13.41
CA PRO A 703 13.43 -4.51 -13.65
C PRO A 703 13.29 -5.18 -15.02
N VAL A 704 12.78 -6.41 -15.07
CA VAL A 704 12.35 -7.06 -16.31
C VAL A 704 11.02 -6.41 -16.70
N ILE A 705 11.06 -5.10 -16.88
CA ILE A 705 9.98 -4.25 -17.35
C ILE A 705 10.69 -3.10 -18.05
N THR A 706 10.92 -3.26 -19.35
CA THR A 706 11.23 -2.11 -20.19
C THR A 706 9.99 -1.21 -20.14
N SER A 707 10.15 0.02 -19.66
CA SER A 707 9.14 1.08 -19.58
C SER A 707 8.65 1.57 -20.96
N SER A 708 8.77 0.74 -21.98
CA SER A 708 8.30 0.99 -23.34
C SER A 708 7.52 -0.24 -23.75
N GLY A 709 6.20 -0.13 -23.88
CA GLY A 709 5.31 -1.13 -24.48
C GLY A 709 5.60 -1.40 -25.97
N LEU A 710 6.87 -1.51 -26.34
CA LEU A 710 7.36 -1.85 -27.67
C LEU A 710 7.61 -3.35 -27.72
N ARG A 711 6.93 -4.01 -28.68
CA ARG A 711 7.39 -5.29 -29.23
C ARG A 711 8.87 -5.17 -29.50
N VAL A 712 9.66 -6.04 -28.88
CA VAL A 712 11.11 -6.14 -29.10
C VAL A 712 11.36 -6.33 -30.60
N THR A 713 11.78 -5.24 -31.24
CA THR A 713 12.44 -5.27 -32.55
C THR A 713 13.80 -4.62 -32.36
N GLU A 714 14.82 -5.46 -32.58
CA GLU A 714 16.21 -5.21 -32.95
C GLU A 714 16.97 -4.01 -32.34
N GLY A 715 18.03 -4.32 -31.58
CA GLY A 715 19.02 -3.31 -31.21
C GLY A 715 20.04 -3.72 -30.15
N LEU A 716 20.89 -4.70 -30.45
CA LEU A 716 22.30 -4.82 -30.01
C LEU A 716 22.64 -4.45 -28.53
N PHE A 717 22.32 -5.35 -27.59
CA PHE A 717 23.15 -5.81 -26.44
C PHE A 717 22.38 -6.84 -25.55
N HIS A 718 21.55 -7.68 -26.18
CA HIS A 718 20.68 -8.67 -25.53
C HIS A 718 20.68 -10.01 -26.30
N ILE A 719 21.84 -10.67 -26.38
CA ILE A 719 22.01 -11.98 -27.06
C ILE A 719 22.63 -13.02 -26.10
N MET A 720 22.15 -13.11 -24.86
CA MET A 720 22.54 -14.25 -24.01
C MET A 720 21.43 -14.86 -23.13
N PHE A 721 20.36 -14.12 -22.83
CA PHE A 721 19.26 -14.66 -22.00
C PHE A 721 17.95 -14.89 -22.76
N LEU A 722 17.62 -14.08 -23.78
CA LEU A 722 16.37 -14.26 -24.55
C LEU A 722 16.45 -15.34 -25.63
N ASP A 723 17.63 -15.61 -26.18
CA ASP A 723 17.79 -16.68 -27.18
C ASP A 723 17.53 -18.07 -26.61
N VAL A 724 17.69 -18.26 -25.29
CA VAL A 724 17.39 -19.55 -24.63
C VAL A 724 15.88 -19.79 -24.53
N LEU A 725 15.06 -18.74 -24.38
CA LEU A 725 13.60 -18.89 -24.32
C LEU A 725 12.95 -18.94 -25.71
N VAL A 726 13.46 -18.20 -26.70
CA VAL A 726 12.83 -18.09 -28.02
C VAL A 726 13.30 -19.17 -29.01
N LEU A 727 14.56 -19.64 -28.94
CA LEU A 727 14.99 -20.78 -29.78
C LEU A 727 14.46 -22.13 -29.29
N ALA A 728 14.05 -22.25 -28.02
CA ALA A 728 13.42 -23.46 -27.50
C ALA A 728 12.03 -23.72 -28.10
N VAL A 729 11.30 -22.67 -28.49
CA VAL A 729 9.94 -22.80 -29.05
C VAL A 729 9.95 -23.03 -30.56
N VAL A 730 10.91 -22.45 -31.31
CA VAL A 730 10.91 -22.53 -32.79
C VAL A 730 11.55 -23.81 -33.33
N LYS A 731 12.38 -24.52 -32.56
CA LYS A 731 12.96 -25.83 -32.96
C LYS A 731 12.15 -27.06 -32.54
N CYS A 732 11.09 -26.91 -31.73
CA CYS A 732 10.19 -28.00 -31.35
C CYS A 732 8.94 -28.12 -32.25
N LEU A 733 8.78 -27.22 -33.22
CA LEU A 733 7.68 -27.23 -34.20
C LEU A 733 8.14 -27.65 -35.61
N ALA A 734 9.30 -28.32 -35.73
CA ALA A 734 9.78 -28.94 -36.97
C ALA A 734 9.90 -30.46 -36.81
#